data_AF-A0A7C2ID99-F1
#
_entry.id   AF-A0A7C2ID99-F1
#
_cell.length_a   1.000
_cell.length_b   1.000
_cell.length_c   1.000
_cell.angle_alpha   90.00
_cell.angle_beta   90.00
_cell.angle_gamma   90.00
#
_symmetry.space_group_name_H-M   'P 1'
#
loop_
_entity.id
_entity.type
_entity.pdbx_description
1 polymer ?
#
loop_
_entity_poly.entity_id
_entity_poly.type
_entity_poly.pdbx_seq_one_letter_code
_entity_poly.pdbx_strand_id
1 'polypeptide(L)'
;MSHAKPQDASPRHTNRLIHETSPYLLQHAHNPVDWYPWGDEALARARAENKPILLSVGYSACHWCHVMERESFEDEAIADLMNRHFVNIKVDREERPDLDDIYMAATVALNHGQGGWPMTVFLTPDQRPFYAGTYFPPTDRYGRPGFATLLARIAELWQRQGEQLKERAAQLTEYLAGRSRALPGSGVGEAEIRAAARELTATFDKTYGGFGPAPKFPPSAALSLLLRHHRRTGDAAALEMVTKTLDGMAQGGMYDQIGGGFARYSTDERWLVPHFEKMLYDNALLAKVYLEGFQATGDGFYGRIARETLDYIQREMTGREGAFYSATDADSEGEEGKFFVWKPAEVEAILGPEEGGWFCAYYDITDEGNWEGKSIPNTPRPVERVASRLSISPDRLRQCIQAGRAKLYEARKQRVPPGLDDKVLTAWNGLMIGAMAEGYRVLRDPRYLTGAARAADFLLTTLLRPDGGLFRTYRGGKAHVPAYLEDYAYLAEGLVDLYEAGGDVRYLREARTLAERILADFADESGGGFYDTARDHEALIIRHREGADGAVPNANAVAASVLARLSFHLEQSEFREAAIAAISAYGRMIQEHPRAFCRSLAVADFLTEGPVELALIGTPGEPGYEELAREIGQRHIPNRILAHHDPASGEAPDLPLLRGKGLVGGRAALYVCRNFACLAPVTEPGDIEGALADQGTASRADVRTGIAVRRPGRATTRGTAARARRFTEAGLTHGYTALGSTGLTVSRLGFGCYRVDDETPEHKDALTAALQAGCTLIDTSTNYTDGGSERLVGAVLADLARDGRLPRDAVVVVSKLGYVQGENLVLAQERLAAGKPFPEMVEYMEGCWHCLHPEFLRDQLARSLDRLQLGTLDVCLLHNPEYFLSDAQMRRAGSLETVREEFYRRVREAFAFLESQVAAGRIAWYGVSSNTAVARPDDPEATSLSLMLEAATAAGGPGHHFRVLQVPMNLFESGAILQPNTGPDGTRTVLEVAAEAGIAVLVNRPLNAVAGEGMMRLADVPAEAASGEAPEDALRRLSALEAEFRAQIASHLRVPQGGTPPGDWFRWADQLRALPAQMQGLDHWRQIEGGVIGPMVTEVVRRLDGALTGTLAPMWQGWRSRYLPALEATLAAFRARAAWQSRAETDRVAAAVNPHLPLARAGESLSRKALWVLASTPGVTSVLLGMRRPAYVTDGMAILGWPPLQEVRKIYEAFRSQVNL
;
A
#
# COMPACT_ATOMS: atom_id res chain seq x y z
N MET A 1 3.69 50.33 32.58
CA MET A 1 5.08 50.58 33.04
C MET A 1 5.93 49.51 32.39
N SER A 2 6.92 49.88 31.58
CA SER A 2 7.86 48.93 30.98
C SER A 2 8.71 48.29 32.06
N HIS A 3 8.74 46.95 32.13
CA HIS A 3 9.90 46.30 32.74
C HIS A 3 11.06 46.36 31.76
N ALA A 4 11.65 47.56 31.67
CA ALA A 4 13.10 47.60 31.67
C ALA A 4 13.52 46.83 32.93
N LYS A 5 14.16 45.67 32.76
CA LYS A 5 15.06 45.14 33.79
C LYS A 5 15.93 46.32 34.23
N PRO A 6 16.22 46.50 35.53
CA PRO A 6 17.16 47.52 35.95
C PRO A 6 18.44 47.37 35.13
N GLN A 7 18.72 48.34 34.26
CA GLN A 7 20.03 48.56 33.68
C GLN A 7 20.93 49.00 34.84
N ASP A 8 21.43 48.06 35.65
CA ASP A 8 22.66 48.22 36.46
C ASP A 8 23.07 46.99 37.30
N ALA A 9 22.89 45.77 36.78
CA ALA A 9 23.66 44.62 37.29
C ALA A 9 24.03 43.69 36.14
N SER A 10 25.32 43.51 35.89
CA SER A 10 25.82 42.42 35.04
C SER A 10 25.29 41.08 35.58
N PRO A 11 24.80 40.17 34.72
CA PRO A 11 24.31 38.87 35.18
C PRO A 11 25.39 38.15 36.00
N ARG A 12 25.01 37.63 37.18
CA ARG A 12 25.94 37.03 38.15
C ARG A 12 26.65 35.80 37.59
N HIS A 13 25.96 35.04 36.74
CA HIS A 13 26.43 33.84 36.09
C HIS A 13 26.22 33.94 34.58
N THR A 14 27.08 33.30 33.80
CA THR A 14 26.89 33.11 32.35
C THR A 14 27.54 31.79 31.96
N ASN A 15 26.77 30.90 31.36
CA ASN A 15 27.21 29.58 30.91
C ASN A 15 27.33 29.54 29.38
N ARG A 16 27.59 28.35 28.83
CA ARG A 16 27.91 28.18 27.40
C ARG A 16 26.73 28.41 26.46
N LEU A 17 25.50 28.33 26.97
CA LEU A 17 24.28 28.50 26.16
C LEU A 17 24.16 29.92 25.58
N ILE A 18 24.92 30.89 26.07
CA ILE A 18 24.96 32.27 25.50
C ILE A 18 25.41 32.31 24.03
N HIS A 19 26.04 31.24 23.53
CA HIS A 19 26.51 31.13 22.15
C HIS A 19 25.51 30.40 21.23
N GLU A 20 24.42 29.89 21.78
CA GLU A 20 23.37 29.22 21.03
C GLU A 20 22.42 30.22 20.37
N THR A 21 21.70 29.76 19.34
CA THR A 21 20.67 30.59 18.68
C THR A 21 19.26 30.30 19.18
N SER A 22 19.01 29.09 19.71
CA SER A 22 17.70 28.70 20.22
C SER A 22 17.21 29.67 21.31
N PRO A 23 15.99 30.25 21.17
CA PRO A 23 15.36 31.03 22.23
C PRO A 23 15.28 30.28 23.55
N TYR A 24 14.97 28.97 23.51
CA TYR A 24 14.90 28.12 24.71
C TYR A 24 16.26 28.02 25.42
N LEU A 25 17.34 27.74 24.69
CA LEU A 25 18.67 27.62 25.29
C LEU A 25 19.17 28.97 25.82
N LEU A 26 18.92 30.05 25.08
CA LEU A 26 19.30 31.41 25.48
C LEU A 26 18.58 31.88 26.76
N GLN A 27 17.33 31.45 26.99
CA GLN A 27 16.62 31.73 28.25
C GLN A 27 17.40 31.23 29.47
N HIS A 28 18.11 30.10 29.33
CA HIS A 28 18.87 29.46 30.41
C HIS A 28 20.36 29.89 30.50
N ALA A 29 20.82 30.81 29.65
CA ALA A 29 22.24 31.18 29.52
C ALA A 29 22.83 31.84 30.77
N HIS A 30 21.99 32.39 31.66
CA HIS A 30 22.40 33.10 32.88
C HIS A 30 22.06 32.35 34.17
N ASN A 31 21.62 31.10 34.08
CA ASN A 31 21.33 30.28 35.25
C ASN A 31 22.63 29.91 36.00
N PRO A 32 22.59 29.74 37.34
CA PRO A 32 23.74 29.31 38.14
C PRO A 32 24.22 27.88 37.79
N VAL A 33 23.37 27.08 37.15
CA VAL A 33 23.77 25.79 36.58
C VAL A 33 24.73 25.99 35.40
N ASP A 34 25.86 25.27 35.41
CA ASP A 34 26.85 25.24 34.33
C ASP A 34 26.31 24.38 33.17
N TRP A 35 25.34 24.95 32.44
CA TRP A 35 24.73 24.29 31.30
C TRP A 35 25.68 24.22 30.11
N TYR A 36 25.67 23.05 29.48
CA TYR A 36 26.25 22.80 28.17
C TYR A 36 25.15 22.60 27.13
N PRO A 37 25.35 23.05 25.88
CA PRO A 37 24.61 22.48 24.76
C PRO A 37 25.03 21.02 24.56
N TRP A 38 24.19 20.22 23.89
CA TRP A 38 24.61 18.89 23.47
C TRP A 38 25.74 18.97 22.45
N GLY A 39 26.87 18.32 22.72
CA GLY A 39 28.00 18.27 21.80
C GLY A 39 29.26 17.67 22.41
N ASP A 40 30.31 17.60 21.60
CA ASP A 40 31.56 16.91 21.93
C ASP A 40 32.22 17.40 23.22
N GLU A 41 32.15 18.70 23.53
CA GLU A 41 32.75 19.26 24.75
C GLU A 41 32.13 18.63 26.02
N ALA A 42 30.81 18.60 26.10
CA ALA A 42 30.09 18.05 27.25
C ALA A 42 30.27 16.53 27.35
N LEU A 43 30.16 15.84 26.21
CA LEU A 43 30.25 14.39 26.14
C LEU A 43 31.67 13.88 26.45
N ALA A 44 32.70 14.57 25.96
CA ALA A 44 34.09 14.24 26.27
C ALA A 44 34.41 14.50 27.75
N ARG A 45 33.89 15.59 28.32
CA ARG A 45 34.02 15.90 29.75
C ARG A 45 33.40 14.83 30.62
N ALA A 46 32.16 14.41 30.31
CA ALA A 46 31.47 13.34 31.05
C ALA A 46 32.27 12.04 31.07
N ARG A 47 32.87 11.66 29.92
CA ARG A 47 33.75 10.48 29.80
C ARG A 47 35.06 10.64 30.58
N ALA A 48 35.75 11.77 30.43
CA ALA A 48 37.03 12.02 31.08
C ALA A 48 36.91 12.07 32.61
N GLU A 49 35.84 12.67 33.12
CA GLU A 49 35.57 12.78 34.57
C GLU A 49 34.81 11.57 35.14
N ASN A 50 34.35 10.63 34.29
CA ASN A 50 33.44 9.53 34.64
C ASN A 50 32.22 10.00 35.48
N LYS A 51 31.64 11.13 35.07
CA LYS A 51 30.45 11.72 35.70
C LYS A 51 29.18 11.40 34.91
N PRO A 52 28.07 11.11 35.58
CA PRO A 52 26.79 10.97 34.91
C PRO A 52 26.38 12.30 34.26
N ILE A 53 25.65 12.20 33.15
CA ILE A 53 25.07 13.34 32.46
C ILE A 53 23.67 13.58 33.04
N LEU A 54 23.35 14.82 33.35
CA LEU A 54 21.98 15.26 33.61
C LEU A 54 21.51 15.99 32.36
N LEU A 55 20.67 15.33 31.58
CA LEU A 55 20.07 15.85 30.36
C LEU A 55 18.70 16.46 30.68
N SER A 56 18.50 17.73 30.33
CA SER A 56 17.21 18.40 30.41
C SER A 56 16.75 18.84 29.01
N VAL A 57 15.60 18.35 28.57
CA VAL A 57 15.02 18.61 27.24
C VAL A 57 13.71 19.39 27.39
N GLY A 58 13.52 20.41 26.56
CA GLY A 58 12.32 21.25 26.51
C GLY A 58 12.29 22.16 25.28
N TYR A 59 11.44 23.18 25.30
CA TYR A 59 11.26 24.18 24.23
C TYR A 59 10.71 25.49 24.82
N SER A 60 10.77 26.57 24.04
CA SER A 60 10.62 27.95 24.53
C SER A 60 9.23 28.31 25.05
N ALA A 61 8.17 27.74 24.48
CA ALA A 61 6.76 27.98 24.85
C ALA A 61 6.24 27.07 25.97
N CYS A 62 7.09 26.18 26.50
CA CYS A 62 6.71 25.20 27.51
C CYS A 62 6.56 25.82 28.92
N HIS A 63 5.32 25.98 29.39
CA HIS A 63 5.05 26.54 30.73
C HIS A 63 5.77 25.79 31.88
N TRP A 64 5.64 24.45 31.94
CA TRP A 64 6.29 23.66 33.01
C TRP A 64 7.82 23.71 32.95
N CYS A 65 8.39 24.01 31.78
CA CYS A 65 9.82 24.20 31.63
C CYS A 65 10.27 25.50 32.30
N HIS A 66 9.49 26.58 32.19
CA HIS A 66 9.73 27.84 32.93
C HIS A 66 9.49 27.67 34.43
N VAL A 67 8.48 26.90 34.85
CA VAL A 67 8.26 26.61 36.27
C VAL A 67 9.47 25.87 36.87
N MET A 68 9.94 24.82 36.20
CA MET A 68 11.13 24.07 36.63
C MET A 68 12.39 24.96 36.68
N GLU A 69 12.54 25.88 35.73
CA GLU A 69 13.63 26.86 35.76
C GLU A 69 13.58 27.74 37.00
N ARG A 70 12.47 28.48 37.18
CA ARG A 70 12.32 29.45 38.27
C ARG A 70 12.43 28.79 39.64
N GLU A 71 11.90 27.59 39.79
CA GLU A 71 11.88 26.90 41.09
C GLU A 71 13.15 26.11 41.40
N SER A 72 13.85 25.58 40.39
CA SER A 72 14.98 24.65 40.60
C SER A 72 16.29 25.07 39.94
N PHE A 73 16.29 25.52 38.69
CA PHE A 73 17.53 25.83 37.98
C PHE A 73 18.12 27.21 38.33
N GLU A 74 17.30 28.12 38.85
CA GLU A 74 17.74 29.42 39.39
C GLU A 74 18.18 29.35 40.87
N ASP A 75 17.87 28.25 41.58
CA ASP A 75 18.28 28.06 42.97
C ASP A 75 19.78 27.69 43.06
N GLU A 76 20.57 28.56 43.72
CA GLU A 76 22.03 28.42 43.84
C GLU A 76 22.45 27.12 44.57
N ALA A 77 21.67 26.63 45.53
CA ALA A 77 22.02 25.42 46.28
C ALA A 77 21.75 24.16 45.45
N ILE A 78 20.65 24.13 44.70
CA ILE A 78 20.36 23.05 43.73
C ILE A 78 21.39 23.06 42.60
N ALA A 79 21.73 24.24 42.07
CA ALA A 79 22.72 24.38 41.02
C ALA A 79 24.13 23.91 41.44
N ASP A 80 24.56 24.20 42.67
CA ASP A 80 25.83 23.69 43.21
C ASP A 80 25.84 22.14 43.29
N LEU A 81 24.73 21.52 43.69
CA LEU A 81 24.59 20.05 43.67
C LEU A 81 24.68 19.50 42.25
N MET A 82 23.99 20.11 41.29
CA MET A 82 24.04 19.71 39.88
C MET A 82 25.46 19.82 39.32
N ASN A 83 26.10 20.98 39.45
CA ASN A 83 27.43 21.26 38.90
C ASN A 83 28.54 20.39 39.52
N ARG A 84 28.39 20.01 40.80
CA ARG A 84 29.36 19.14 41.48
C ARG A 84 29.32 17.71 40.96
N HIS A 85 28.13 17.16 40.79
CA HIS A 85 27.92 15.73 40.61
C HIS A 85 27.66 15.29 39.16
N PHE A 86 27.23 16.20 38.29
CA PHE A 86 26.78 15.88 36.94
C PHE A 86 27.46 16.77 35.90
N VAL A 87 27.48 16.30 34.65
CA VAL A 87 27.63 17.17 33.48
C VAL A 87 26.23 17.55 33.00
N ASN A 88 25.88 18.83 33.13
CA ASN A 88 24.52 19.33 32.89
C ASN A 88 24.37 19.74 31.42
N ILE A 89 23.50 19.05 30.68
CA ILE A 89 23.24 19.31 29.26
C ILE A 89 21.80 19.78 29.07
N LYS A 90 21.63 20.89 28.36
CA LYS A 90 20.33 21.45 27.99
C LYS A 90 20.10 21.26 26.49
N VAL A 91 18.92 20.80 26.11
CA VAL A 91 18.56 20.53 24.71
C VAL A 91 17.21 21.14 24.37
N ASP A 92 17.17 21.82 23.24
CA ASP A 92 15.93 22.24 22.60
C ASP A 92 15.42 21.10 21.70
N ARG A 93 14.26 20.53 22.04
CA ARG A 93 13.65 19.43 21.27
C ARG A 93 13.31 19.84 19.84
N GLU A 94 13.05 21.13 19.60
CA GLU A 94 12.68 21.61 18.28
C GLU A 94 13.89 21.66 17.36
N GLU A 95 15.12 21.78 17.89
CA GLU A 95 16.36 21.69 17.11
C GLU A 95 16.94 20.27 17.10
N ARG A 96 16.71 19.46 18.14
CA ARG A 96 17.22 18.09 18.29
C ARG A 96 16.09 17.07 18.61
N PRO A 97 15.17 16.83 17.66
CA PRO A 97 14.09 15.84 17.84
C PRO A 97 14.63 14.42 18.03
N ASP A 98 15.78 14.09 17.43
CA ASP A 98 16.45 12.78 17.61
C ASP A 98 16.77 12.46 19.07
N LEU A 99 17.28 13.44 19.82
CA LEU A 99 17.55 13.29 21.25
C LEU A 99 16.25 13.21 22.04
N ASP A 100 15.27 14.07 21.70
CA ASP A 100 13.96 14.08 22.33
C ASP A 100 13.27 12.72 22.24
N ASP A 101 13.18 12.14 21.03
CA ASP A 101 12.48 10.88 20.77
C ASP A 101 13.14 9.70 21.51
N ILE A 102 14.48 9.58 21.42
CA ILE A 102 15.24 8.51 22.08
C ILE A 102 15.02 8.56 23.60
N TYR A 103 15.14 9.74 24.19
CA TYR A 103 15.08 9.88 25.64
C TYR A 103 13.65 9.97 26.17
N MET A 104 12.68 10.37 25.35
CA MET A 104 11.25 10.27 25.67
C MET A 104 10.82 8.80 25.70
N ALA A 105 11.26 7.99 24.73
CA ALA A 105 11.02 6.55 24.72
C ALA A 105 11.60 5.88 25.98
N ALA A 106 12.80 6.28 26.40
CA ALA A 106 13.41 5.84 27.66
C ALA A 106 12.59 6.29 28.88
N THR A 107 12.13 7.54 28.90
CA THR A 107 11.32 8.10 29.99
C THR A 107 10.00 7.36 30.16
N VAL A 108 9.28 7.13 29.06
CA VAL A 108 8.03 6.36 29.04
C VAL A 108 8.25 4.92 29.53
N ALA A 109 9.35 4.28 29.12
CA ALA A 109 9.71 2.93 29.56
C ALA A 109 10.02 2.88 31.07
N LEU A 110 10.67 3.91 31.61
CA LEU A 110 11.04 4.00 33.04
C LEU A 110 9.87 4.42 33.94
N ASN A 111 8.92 5.20 33.42
CA ASN A 111 7.83 5.81 34.20
C ASN A 111 6.45 5.16 33.93
N HIS A 112 6.41 3.84 33.74
CA HIS A 112 5.17 3.07 33.59
C HIS A 112 4.23 3.60 32.49
N GLY A 113 4.79 4.05 31.36
CA GLY A 113 4.02 4.56 30.23
C GLY A 113 3.77 6.07 30.23
N GLN A 114 4.32 6.81 31.20
CA GLN A 114 4.16 8.26 31.30
C GLN A 114 5.40 9.01 30.80
N GLY A 115 5.19 10.09 30.05
CA GLY A 115 6.23 11.00 29.55
C GLY A 115 5.72 12.43 29.51
N GLY A 116 6.58 13.37 29.14
CA GLY A 116 6.23 14.79 29.00
C GLY A 116 7.41 15.72 29.24
N TRP A 117 7.21 17.00 28.94
CA TRP A 117 8.20 18.05 29.15
C TRP A 117 7.84 18.92 30.37
N PRO A 118 8.82 19.47 31.11
CA PRO A 118 10.27 19.31 30.91
C PRO A 118 10.70 17.88 31.17
N MET A 119 11.60 17.36 30.34
CA MET A 119 12.12 16.00 30.47
C MET A 119 13.49 16.05 31.12
N THR A 120 13.68 15.33 32.24
CA THR A 120 14.93 15.27 33.00
C THR A 120 15.43 13.84 33.06
N VAL A 121 16.58 13.57 32.43
CA VAL A 121 17.11 12.22 32.24
C VAL A 121 18.54 12.14 32.73
N PHE A 122 18.86 11.06 33.46
CA PHE A 122 20.19 10.78 33.94
C PHE A 122 20.82 9.68 33.08
N LEU A 123 21.94 10.02 32.46
CA LEU A 123 22.65 9.16 31.51
C LEU A 123 24.02 8.79 32.05
N THR A 124 24.50 7.62 31.64
CA THR A 124 25.92 7.27 31.78
C THR A 124 26.79 8.17 30.88
N PRO A 125 28.13 8.23 31.10
CA PRO A 125 29.03 8.98 30.22
C PRO A 125 29.01 8.55 28.73
N ASP A 126 28.56 7.33 28.45
CA ASP A 126 28.30 6.78 27.11
C ASP A 126 26.83 6.96 26.67
N GLN A 127 26.14 7.95 27.23
CA GLN A 127 24.83 8.46 26.83
C GLN A 127 23.63 7.53 27.10
N ARG A 128 23.82 6.40 27.80
CA ARG A 128 22.75 5.43 28.05
C ARG A 128 21.89 5.85 29.24
N PRO A 129 20.55 5.88 29.10
CA PRO A 129 19.67 6.30 30.18
C PRO A 129 19.58 5.24 31.29
N PHE A 130 19.59 5.67 32.55
CA PHE A 130 19.35 4.79 33.69
C PHE A 130 18.29 5.30 34.69
N TYR A 131 17.91 6.57 34.60
CA TYR A 131 16.81 7.16 35.37
C TYR A 131 16.20 8.33 34.61
N ALA A 132 14.90 8.56 34.74
CA ALA A 132 14.20 9.63 34.03
C ALA A 132 12.97 10.11 34.80
N GLY A 133 12.58 11.36 34.57
CA GLY A 133 11.33 11.95 35.06
C GLY A 133 10.97 13.20 34.29
N THR A 134 9.83 13.79 34.64
CA THR A 134 9.38 15.06 34.05
C THR A 134 9.76 16.23 34.96
N TYR A 135 8.78 16.87 35.59
CA TYR A 135 8.97 17.91 36.59
C TYR A 135 9.30 17.32 37.97
N PHE A 136 10.26 17.90 38.66
CA PHE A 136 10.61 17.59 40.05
C PHE A 136 10.53 18.85 40.92
N PRO A 137 9.76 18.85 42.02
CA PRO A 137 9.67 20.03 42.89
C PRO A 137 11.00 20.29 43.60
N PRO A 138 11.32 21.54 43.97
CA PRO A 138 12.61 21.86 44.61
C PRO A 138 12.77 21.19 45.99
N THR A 139 11.66 20.96 46.70
CA THR A 139 11.61 20.33 48.04
C THR A 139 10.69 19.12 48.05
N ASP A 140 10.94 18.18 48.98
CA ASP A 140 10.06 17.03 49.22
C ASP A 140 8.62 17.46 49.48
N ARG A 141 7.69 17.09 48.59
CA ARG A 141 6.26 17.42 48.67
C ARG A 141 5.40 16.30 48.09
N TYR A 142 4.17 16.18 48.56
CA TYR A 142 3.17 15.20 48.09
C TYR A 142 3.66 13.74 48.07
N GLY A 143 4.52 13.35 49.02
CA GLY A 143 5.07 12.00 49.09
C GLY A 143 6.11 11.66 48.01
N ARG A 144 6.61 12.66 47.28
CA ARG A 144 7.69 12.52 46.29
C ARG A 144 8.96 13.24 46.77
N PRO A 145 10.16 12.68 46.53
CA PRO A 145 11.40 13.37 46.85
C PRO A 145 11.53 14.63 45.98
N GLY A 146 12.01 15.71 46.59
CA GLY A 146 12.37 16.93 45.89
C GLY A 146 13.65 16.74 45.07
N PHE A 147 13.91 17.67 44.17
CA PHE A 147 14.99 17.58 43.21
C PHE A 147 16.37 17.51 43.89
N ALA A 148 16.60 18.29 44.95
CA ALA A 148 17.83 18.22 45.75
C ALA A 148 18.06 16.83 46.37
N THR A 149 17.02 16.23 46.95
CA THR A 149 17.05 14.87 47.53
C THR A 149 17.34 13.81 46.47
N LEU A 150 16.73 13.95 45.29
CA LEU A 150 16.94 13.06 44.15
C LEU A 150 18.38 13.14 43.62
N LEU A 151 18.91 14.34 43.40
CA LEU A 151 20.27 14.59 42.91
C LEU A 151 21.32 13.95 43.83
N ALA A 152 21.19 14.17 45.14
CA ALA A 152 22.09 13.58 46.14
C ALA A 152 22.06 12.04 46.11
N ARG A 153 20.85 11.46 46.00
CA ARG A 153 20.66 10.00 45.95
C ARG A 153 21.24 9.38 44.68
N ILE A 154 21.06 10.02 43.53
CA ILE A 154 21.63 9.53 42.26
C ILE A 154 23.16 9.61 42.32
N ALA A 155 23.73 10.70 42.83
CA ALA A 155 25.17 10.84 43.00
C ALA A 155 25.77 9.74 43.91
N GLU A 156 25.11 9.43 45.03
CA GLU A 156 25.51 8.34 45.93
C GLU A 156 25.47 6.97 45.24
N LEU A 157 24.38 6.68 44.50
CA LEU A 157 24.23 5.43 43.76
C LEU A 157 25.28 5.29 42.67
N TRP A 158 25.63 6.37 41.96
CA TRP A 158 26.71 6.35 40.96
C TRP A 158 28.05 5.99 41.57
N GLN A 159 28.39 6.56 42.73
CA GLN A 159 29.65 6.30 43.43
C GLN A 159 29.73 4.88 43.99
N ARG A 160 28.64 4.35 44.55
CA ARG A 160 28.62 3.05 45.25
C ARG A 160 28.32 1.87 44.32
N GLN A 161 27.52 2.07 43.28
CA GLN A 161 26.92 1.02 42.44
C GLN A 161 27.00 1.34 40.94
N GLY A 162 27.96 2.18 40.51
CA GLY A 162 28.05 2.66 39.13
C GLY A 162 28.05 1.57 38.05
N GLU A 163 28.76 0.45 38.26
CA GLU A 163 28.77 -0.66 37.30
C GLU A 163 27.40 -1.34 37.15
N GLN A 164 26.64 -1.49 38.24
CA GLN A 164 25.27 -2.03 38.17
C GLN A 164 24.32 -1.08 37.45
N LEU A 165 24.50 0.23 37.61
CA LEU A 165 23.72 1.23 36.87
C LEU A 165 24.02 1.18 35.37
N LYS A 166 25.30 1.05 34.98
CA LYS A 166 25.70 0.89 33.57
C LYS A 166 25.11 -0.37 32.94
N GLU A 167 25.09 -1.49 33.68
CA GLU A 167 24.46 -2.73 33.20
C GLU A 167 22.96 -2.56 32.97
N ARG A 168 22.24 -1.93 33.91
CA ARG A 168 20.81 -1.60 33.74
C ARG A 168 20.58 -0.65 32.57
N ALA A 169 21.44 0.35 32.38
CA ALA A 169 21.37 1.28 31.26
C ALA A 169 21.56 0.56 29.92
N ALA A 170 22.49 -0.40 29.87
CA ALA A 170 22.72 -1.23 28.68
C ALA A 170 21.49 -2.09 28.35
N GLN A 171 20.89 -2.74 29.35
CA GLN A 171 19.68 -3.55 29.17
C GLN A 171 18.50 -2.70 28.67
N LEU A 172 18.30 -1.51 29.23
CA LEU A 172 17.27 -0.58 28.75
C LEU A 172 17.53 -0.14 27.30
N THR A 173 18.78 0.18 26.97
CA THR A 173 19.15 0.58 25.60
C THR A 173 18.90 -0.54 24.59
N GLU A 174 19.24 -1.79 24.93
CA GLU A 174 18.97 -2.95 24.08
C GLU A 174 17.47 -3.21 23.91
N TYR A 175 16.68 -3.04 24.99
CA TYR A 175 15.22 -3.12 24.94
C TYR A 175 14.62 -2.08 23.98
N LEU A 176 15.06 -0.82 24.07
CA LEU A 176 14.61 0.27 23.19
C LEU A 176 15.02 0.00 21.72
N ALA A 177 16.25 -0.45 21.48
CA ALA A 177 16.73 -0.81 20.15
C ALA A 177 15.91 -1.97 19.54
N GLY A 178 15.50 -2.94 20.35
CA GLY A 178 14.62 -4.04 19.92
C GLY A 178 13.23 -3.57 19.50
N ARG A 179 12.64 -2.59 20.22
CA ARG A 179 11.34 -2.01 19.88
C ARG A 179 11.35 -1.12 18.64
N SER A 180 12.49 -0.49 18.35
CA SER A 180 12.64 0.38 17.18
C SER A 180 12.75 -0.40 15.86
N ARG A 181 12.83 -1.75 15.87
CA ARG A 181 12.92 -2.55 14.64
C ARG A 181 11.59 -2.71 13.89
N ALA A 182 11.60 -2.36 12.60
CA ALA A 182 11.07 -3.17 11.48
C ALA A 182 10.55 -4.56 11.82
N LEU A 183 9.24 -4.72 12.02
CA LEU A 183 8.58 -6.01 11.82
C LEU A 183 7.53 -5.88 10.72
N PRO A 184 7.87 -6.25 9.47
CA PRO A 184 6.91 -6.31 8.38
C PRO A 184 5.71 -7.18 8.78
N GLY A 185 4.50 -6.63 8.65
CA GLY A 185 3.24 -7.37 8.84
C GLY A 185 2.71 -7.94 7.52
N SER A 186 1.60 -8.68 7.55
CA SER A 186 0.84 -8.92 6.32
C SER A 186 0.28 -7.60 5.76
N GLY A 187 -0.16 -7.60 4.50
CA GLY A 187 -0.49 -6.37 3.76
C GLY A 187 -1.45 -5.41 4.48
N VAL A 188 -1.28 -4.11 4.22
CA VAL A 188 -2.09 -3.01 4.78
C VAL A 188 -3.09 -2.55 3.71
N GLY A 189 -4.37 -2.42 4.06
CA GLY A 189 -5.41 -1.99 3.13
C GLY A 189 -6.73 -1.61 3.79
N GLU A 190 -7.83 -1.91 3.11
CA GLU A 190 -9.18 -1.50 3.54
C GLU A 190 -9.56 -2.02 4.94
N ALA A 191 -9.11 -3.23 5.29
CA ALA A 191 -9.44 -3.85 6.57
C ALA A 191 -8.93 -3.01 7.75
N GLU A 192 -7.69 -2.51 7.66
CA GLU A 192 -7.05 -1.67 8.67
C GLU A 192 -7.67 -0.28 8.71
N ILE A 193 -8.03 0.31 7.57
CA ILE A 193 -8.78 1.59 7.50
C ILE A 193 -10.11 1.47 8.26
N ARG A 194 -10.85 0.38 8.01
CA ARG A 194 -12.11 0.11 8.69
C ARG A 194 -11.91 -0.16 10.19
N ALA A 195 -10.78 -0.77 10.57
CA ALA A 195 -10.42 -0.98 11.97
C ALA A 195 -10.16 0.36 12.69
N ALA A 196 -9.37 1.25 12.10
CA ALA A 196 -9.13 2.60 12.63
C ALA A 196 -10.45 3.37 12.83
N ALA A 197 -11.33 3.38 11.83
CA ALA A 197 -12.64 4.03 11.94
C ALA A 197 -13.48 3.49 13.09
N ARG A 198 -13.51 2.16 13.30
CA ARG A 198 -14.22 1.54 14.44
C ARG A 198 -13.64 1.95 15.80
N GLU A 199 -12.31 1.99 15.93
CA GLU A 199 -11.65 2.42 17.17
C GLU A 199 -11.89 3.89 17.49
N LEU A 200 -11.87 4.75 16.47
CA LEU A 200 -12.22 6.16 16.61
C LEU A 200 -13.67 6.33 17.08
N THR A 201 -14.62 5.62 16.46
CA THR A 201 -16.03 5.61 16.91
C THR A 201 -16.18 5.17 18.37
N ALA A 202 -15.39 4.20 18.83
CA ALA A 202 -15.46 3.71 20.21
C ALA A 202 -14.97 4.73 21.25
N THR A 203 -14.09 5.65 20.86
CA THR A 203 -13.48 6.65 21.76
C THR A 203 -14.03 8.07 21.55
N PHE A 204 -14.94 8.24 20.61
CA PHE A 204 -15.51 9.53 20.24
C PHE A 204 -16.40 10.13 21.34
N ASP A 205 -16.16 11.39 21.67
CA ASP A 205 -17.00 12.18 22.58
C ASP A 205 -18.18 12.80 21.81
N LYS A 206 -19.35 12.19 21.95
CA LYS A 206 -20.59 12.66 21.30
C LYS A 206 -21.09 14.01 21.81
N THR A 207 -20.66 14.45 22.99
CA THR A 207 -21.13 15.68 23.62
C THR A 207 -20.35 16.88 23.09
N TYR A 208 -19.02 16.80 23.14
CA TYR A 208 -18.12 17.92 22.84
C TYR A 208 -17.24 17.71 21.60
N GLY A 209 -17.29 16.53 20.96
CA GLY A 209 -16.38 16.18 19.88
C GLY A 209 -14.97 15.84 20.38
N GLY A 210 -14.13 15.31 19.49
CA GLY A 210 -12.81 14.76 19.83
C GLY A 210 -12.84 13.30 20.27
N PHE A 211 -11.67 12.79 20.65
CA PHE A 211 -11.48 11.39 21.01
C PHE A 211 -10.78 11.29 22.36
N GLY A 212 -11.35 10.51 23.28
CA GLY A 212 -10.81 10.33 24.63
C GLY A 212 -11.14 11.47 25.62
N PRO A 213 -10.63 11.35 26.85
CA PRO A 213 -10.86 12.31 27.93
C PRO A 213 -9.97 13.56 27.81
N ALA A 214 -10.13 14.52 28.73
CA ALA A 214 -9.23 15.64 28.89
C ALA A 214 -7.84 15.21 29.43
N PRO A 215 -6.74 15.88 29.07
CA PRO A 215 -6.66 17.00 28.10
C PRO A 215 -6.89 16.53 26.65
N LYS A 216 -7.47 17.38 25.81
CA LYS A 216 -7.81 17.09 24.41
C LYS A 216 -6.87 17.77 23.42
N PHE A 217 -6.26 16.97 22.55
CA PHE A 217 -5.41 17.42 21.44
C PHE A 217 -6.16 17.38 20.11
N PRO A 218 -5.91 18.32 19.18
CA PRO A 218 -6.53 18.33 17.85
C PRO A 218 -6.16 17.08 17.02
N PRO A 219 -7.14 16.23 16.63
CA PRO A 219 -6.85 14.94 16.00
C PRO A 219 -6.81 15.00 14.46
N SER A 220 -6.07 15.95 13.88
CA SER A 220 -6.12 16.31 12.44
C SER A 220 -5.95 15.12 11.48
N ALA A 221 -5.01 14.21 11.74
CA ALA A 221 -4.79 13.02 10.90
C ALA A 221 -5.98 12.04 10.93
N ALA A 222 -6.60 11.86 12.10
CA ALA A 222 -7.77 11.00 12.26
C ALA A 222 -9.00 11.60 11.57
N LEU A 223 -9.19 12.91 11.67
CA LEU A 223 -10.27 13.63 11.00
C LEU A 223 -10.15 13.53 9.47
N SER A 224 -8.94 13.71 8.91
CA SER A 224 -8.69 13.55 7.48
C SER A 224 -8.96 12.11 7.00
N LEU A 225 -8.55 11.10 7.78
CA LEU A 225 -8.86 9.70 7.49
C LEU A 225 -10.37 9.42 7.51
N LEU A 226 -11.11 9.99 8.46
CA LEU A 226 -12.57 9.85 8.55
C LEU A 226 -13.28 10.49 7.35
N LEU A 227 -12.81 11.64 6.85
CA LEU A 227 -13.33 12.25 5.62
C LEU A 227 -13.10 11.36 4.39
N ARG A 228 -11.91 10.76 4.26
CA ARG A 228 -11.61 9.76 3.21
C ARG A 228 -12.52 8.54 3.31
N HIS A 229 -12.69 7.99 4.51
CA HIS A 229 -13.57 6.85 4.77
C HIS A 229 -15.03 7.19 4.44
N HIS A 230 -15.52 8.37 4.84
CA HIS A 230 -16.85 8.87 4.47
C HIS A 230 -17.01 8.95 2.95
N ARG A 231 -16.08 9.58 2.23
CA ARG A 231 -16.12 9.69 0.76
C ARG A 231 -16.16 8.33 0.07
N ARG A 232 -15.51 7.31 0.64
CA ARG A 232 -15.45 5.97 0.05
C ARG A 232 -16.70 5.14 0.34
N THR A 233 -17.24 5.25 1.54
CA THR A 233 -18.29 4.34 2.03
C THR A 233 -19.67 4.97 2.15
N GLY A 234 -19.77 6.30 2.15
CA GLY A 234 -20.98 7.03 2.50
C GLY A 234 -21.32 6.99 3.99
N ASP A 235 -20.37 6.60 4.86
CA ASP A 235 -20.59 6.48 6.31
C ASP A 235 -20.88 7.84 6.96
N ALA A 236 -22.14 8.12 7.24
CA ALA A 236 -22.58 9.38 7.84
C ALA A 236 -22.05 9.58 9.27
N ALA A 237 -21.78 8.50 10.02
CA ALA A 237 -21.25 8.61 11.37
C ALA A 237 -19.80 9.12 11.36
N ALA A 238 -19.02 8.76 10.34
CA ALA A 238 -17.68 9.30 10.15
C ALA A 238 -17.71 10.82 9.92
N LEU A 239 -18.64 11.30 9.09
CA LEU A 239 -18.82 12.74 8.87
C LEU A 239 -19.29 13.46 10.14
N GLU A 240 -20.23 12.87 10.90
CA GLU A 240 -20.70 13.42 12.18
C GLU A 240 -19.55 13.59 13.19
N MET A 241 -18.67 12.60 13.30
CA MET A 241 -17.49 12.70 14.17
C MET A 241 -16.59 13.86 13.78
N VAL A 242 -16.40 14.08 12.47
CA VAL A 242 -15.58 15.16 11.95
C VAL A 242 -16.22 16.51 12.25
N THR A 243 -17.45 16.74 11.80
CA THR A 243 -18.13 18.04 11.96
C THR A 243 -18.29 18.42 13.42
N LYS A 244 -18.68 17.48 14.28
CA LYS A 244 -18.82 17.72 15.72
C LYS A 244 -17.49 18.11 16.39
N THR A 245 -16.38 17.51 15.96
CA THR A 245 -15.05 17.84 16.48
C THR A 245 -14.57 19.20 15.97
N LEU A 246 -14.73 19.49 14.68
CA LEU A 246 -14.39 20.78 14.08
C LEU A 246 -15.21 21.92 14.69
N ASP A 247 -16.52 21.69 14.92
CA ASP A 247 -17.40 22.66 15.58
C ASP A 247 -16.96 22.92 17.02
N GLY A 248 -16.69 21.85 17.79
CA GLY A 248 -16.23 21.96 19.18
C GLY A 248 -14.95 22.79 19.31
N MET A 249 -13.93 22.50 18.49
CA MET A 249 -12.67 23.24 18.50
C MET A 249 -12.85 24.71 18.08
N ALA A 250 -13.61 24.99 17.01
CA ALA A 250 -13.79 26.35 16.48
C ALA A 250 -14.70 27.23 17.36
N GLN A 251 -15.64 26.63 18.08
CA GLN A 251 -16.56 27.34 18.98
C GLN A 251 -16.01 27.47 20.41
N GLY A 252 -15.01 26.66 20.76
CA GLY A 252 -14.33 26.70 22.05
C GLY A 252 -13.37 27.88 22.21
N GLY A 253 -12.65 27.88 23.32
CA GLY A 253 -11.61 28.86 23.63
C GLY A 253 -10.23 28.48 23.08
N MET A 254 -10.05 27.25 22.58
CA MET A 254 -8.87 26.84 21.82
C MET A 254 -8.68 27.66 20.54
N TYR A 255 -9.78 27.98 19.86
CA TYR A 255 -9.74 28.91 18.73
C TYR A 255 -9.79 30.35 19.26
N ASP A 256 -8.81 31.17 18.88
CA ASP A 256 -8.82 32.57 19.27
C ASP A 256 -9.93 33.34 18.52
N GLN A 257 -11.06 33.50 19.21
CA GLN A 257 -12.25 34.14 18.66
C GLN A 257 -12.03 35.58 18.19
N ILE A 258 -10.98 36.26 18.68
CA ILE A 258 -10.70 37.66 18.35
C ILE A 258 -9.67 37.76 17.22
N GLY A 259 -8.54 37.06 17.34
CA GLY A 259 -7.42 37.16 16.39
C GLY A 259 -7.29 36.02 15.38
N GLY A 260 -8.02 34.92 15.55
CA GLY A 260 -7.84 33.70 14.78
C GLY A 260 -6.60 32.90 15.17
N GLY A 261 -6.46 31.74 14.54
CA GLY A 261 -5.46 30.74 14.91
C GLY A 261 -5.86 29.93 16.16
N PHE A 262 -5.26 28.76 16.27
CA PHE A 262 -5.53 27.78 17.31
C PHE A 262 -4.39 27.71 18.31
N ALA A 263 -4.76 27.60 19.58
CA ALA A 263 -3.90 27.12 20.64
C ALA A 263 -3.68 25.60 20.49
N ARG A 264 -2.59 25.07 21.07
CA ARG A 264 -2.14 23.69 20.83
C ARG A 264 -3.13 22.63 21.32
N TYR A 265 -3.64 22.74 22.55
CA TYR A 265 -4.54 21.74 23.13
C TYR A 265 -5.45 22.35 24.20
N SER A 266 -6.55 21.65 24.52
CA SER A 266 -7.47 22.02 25.60
C SER A 266 -7.17 21.21 26.85
N THR A 267 -7.13 21.88 28.00
CA THR A 267 -6.99 21.23 29.32
C THR A 267 -8.27 20.55 29.78
N ASP A 268 -9.41 20.97 29.22
CA ASP A 268 -10.73 20.45 29.55
C ASP A 268 -11.35 19.63 28.40
N GLU A 269 -12.46 18.95 28.69
CA GLU A 269 -13.17 18.13 27.70
C GLU A 269 -13.98 18.96 26.69
N ARG A 270 -14.18 20.26 26.94
CA ARG A 270 -15.13 21.11 26.21
C ARG A 270 -14.50 21.95 25.11
N TRP A 271 -13.19 21.86 24.95
CA TRP A 271 -12.38 22.75 24.10
C TRP A 271 -12.37 24.21 24.57
N LEU A 272 -12.75 24.47 25.83
CA LEU A 272 -12.90 25.83 26.35
C LEU A 272 -11.59 26.39 26.90
N VAL A 273 -10.85 25.62 27.70
CA VAL A 273 -9.66 26.13 28.41
C VAL A 273 -8.38 25.66 27.70
N PRO A 274 -7.75 26.49 26.85
CA PRO A 274 -6.53 26.11 26.17
C PRO A 274 -5.31 26.16 27.08
N HIS A 275 -4.26 25.44 26.69
CA HIS A 275 -2.91 25.95 26.90
C HIS A 275 -2.61 26.95 25.79
N PHE A 276 -2.45 28.22 26.13
CA PHE A 276 -2.54 29.35 25.19
C PHE A 276 -1.40 29.45 24.17
N GLU A 277 -0.43 28.53 24.21
CA GLU A 277 0.61 28.41 23.20
C GLU A 277 0.01 28.12 21.82
N LYS A 278 0.55 28.78 20.78
CA LYS A 278 0.15 28.53 19.39
C LYS A 278 1.37 28.06 18.60
N MET A 279 1.26 26.86 18.03
CA MET A 279 2.33 26.23 17.27
C MET A 279 2.05 26.33 15.77
N LEU A 280 3.11 26.50 14.96
CA LEU A 280 3.00 26.57 13.51
C LEU A 280 2.38 25.29 12.90
N TYR A 281 2.83 24.13 13.37
CA TYR A 281 2.38 22.84 12.82
C TYR A 281 0.90 22.57 13.14
N ASP A 282 0.41 22.90 14.34
CA ASP A 282 -1.01 22.71 14.70
C ASP A 282 -1.90 23.55 13.80
N ASN A 283 -1.53 24.81 13.58
CA ASN A 283 -2.27 25.72 12.71
C ASN A 283 -2.21 25.30 11.23
N ALA A 284 -1.08 24.73 10.76
CA ALA A 284 -0.98 24.16 9.42
C ALA A 284 -1.94 22.98 9.22
N LEU A 285 -1.91 22.02 10.16
CA LEU A 285 -2.71 20.81 10.10
C LEU A 285 -4.20 21.10 10.27
N LEU A 286 -4.55 22.03 11.17
CA LEU A 286 -5.93 22.45 11.37
C LEU A 286 -6.46 23.21 10.16
N ALA A 287 -5.71 24.14 9.59
CA ALA A 287 -6.12 24.82 8.36
C ALA A 287 -6.44 23.81 7.25
N LYS A 288 -5.58 22.80 7.02
CA LYS A 288 -5.83 21.74 6.04
C LYS A 288 -7.14 20.98 6.32
N VAL A 289 -7.37 20.50 7.55
CA VAL A 289 -8.58 19.69 7.82
C VAL A 289 -9.88 20.52 7.83
N TYR A 290 -9.83 21.81 8.19
CA TYR A 290 -10.98 22.71 8.01
C TYR A 290 -11.27 22.97 6.52
N LEU A 291 -10.26 23.04 5.65
CA LEU A 291 -10.46 23.09 4.20
C LEU A 291 -11.10 21.79 3.70
N GLU A 292 -10.62 20.62 4.13
CA GLU A 292 -11.22 19.33 3.79
C GLU A 292 -12.68 19.23 4.27
N GLY A 293 -12.96 19.69 5.50
CA GLY A 293 -14.30 19.78 6.05
C GLY A 293 -15.22 20.69 5.22
N PHE A 294 -14.72 21.86 4.80
CA PHE A 294 -15.44 22.76 3.89
C PHE A 294 -15.76 22.09 2.55
N GLN A 295 -14.79 21.41 1.95
CA GLN A 295 -14.99 20.70 0.68
C GLN A 295 -15.97 19.52 0.80
N ALA A 296 -16.00 18.84 1.94
CA ALA A 296 -16.86 17.69 2.17
C ALA A 296 -18.31 18.06 2.49
N THR A 297 -18.55 19.21 3.14
CA THR A 297 -19.89 19.62 3.58
C THR A 297 -20.49 20.78 2.78
N GLY A 298 -19.64 21.59 2.13
CA GLY A 298 -20.03 22.88 1.56
C GLY A 298 -20.30 23.97 2.60
N ASP A 299 -20.07 23.72 3.89
CA ASP A 299 -20.36 24.68 4.95
C ASP A 299 -19.28 25.78 5.04
N GLY A 300 -19.65 26.99 4.63
CA GLY A 300 -18.77 28.17 4.66
C GLY A 300 -18.21 28.53 6.03
N PHE A 301 -18.77 27.99 7.14
CA PHE A 301 -18.18 28.10 8.47
C PHE A 301 -16.74 27.57 8.49
N TYR A 302 -16.51 26.36 7.97
CA TYR A 302 -15.19 25.74 7.97
C TYR A 302 -14.19 26.49 7.08
N GLY A 303 -14.63 26.95 5.91
CA GLY A 303 -13.81 27.78 5.02
C GLY A 303 -13.40 29.12 5.66
N ARG A 304 -14.27 29.71 6.48
CA ARG A 304 -13.94 30.92 7.26
C ARG A 304 -12.90 30.63 8.33
N ILE A 305 -13.03 29.55 9.10
CA ILE A 305 -12.06 29.19 10.15
C ILE A 305 -10.68 28.90 9.55
N ALA A 306 -10.61 28.17 8.43
CA ALA A 306 -9.37 27.97 7.70
C ALA A 306 -8.75 29.31 7.25
N ARG A 307 -9.56 30.20 6.67
CA ARG A 307 -9.12 31.54 6.23
C ARG A 307 -8.54 32.37 7.38
N GLU A 308 -9.27 32.47 8.48
CA GLU A 308 -8.85 33.25 9.66
C GLU A 308 -7.59 32.66 10.31
N THR A 309 -7.39 31.34 10.24
CA THR A 309 -6.16 30.67 10.69
C THR A 309 -4.96 31.02 9.80
N LEU A 310 -5.11 30.95 8.47
CA LEU A 310 -4.04 31.33 7.53
C LEU A 310 -3.73 32.84 7.59
N ASP A 311 -4.76 33.68 7.80
CA ASP A 311 -4.60 35.13 7.98
C ASP A 311 -3.87 35.47 9.28
N TYR A 312 -4.08 34.71 10.36
CA TYR A 312 -3.29 34.82 11.59
C TYR A 312 -1.81 34.54 11.31
N ILE A 313 -1.49 33.45 10.59
CA ILE A 313 -0.11 33.10 10.26
C ILE A 313 0.55 34.20 9.43
N GLN A 314 -0.12 34.68 8.37
CA GLN A 314 0.41 35.77 7.55
C GLN A 314 0.71 37.04 8.35
N ARG A 315 -0.16 37.36 9.32
CA ARG A 315 -0.12 38.62 10.06
C ARG A 315 0.86 38.60 11.23
N GLU A 316 0.96 37.48 11.95
CA GLU A 316 1.64 37.41 13.25
C GLU A 316 2.84 36.47 13.25
N MET A 317 2.88 35.48 12.36
CA MET A 317 3.90 34.42 12.35
C MET A 317 4.83 34.48 11.12
N THR A 318 4.66 35.42 10.20
CA THR A 318 5.52 35.55 9.01
C THR A 318 6.69 36.49 9.28
N GLY A 319 7.91 36.01 9.06
CA GLY A 319 9.14 36.80 9.12
C GLY A 319 9.36 37.71 7.92
N ARG A 320 10.34 38.61 8.03
CA ARG A 320 10.66 39.58 6.95
C ARG A 320 11.19 38.87 5.70
N GLU A 321 11.88 37.78 5.92
CA GLU A 321 12.44 36.87 4.93
C GLU A 321 11.34 36.14 4.13
N GLY A 322 10.12 36.05 4.67
CA GLY A 322 8.98 35.39 4.04
C GLY A 322 8.67 33.99 4.57
N ALA A 323 9.57 33.40 5.38
CA ALA A 323 9.30 32.15 6.09
C ALA A 323 8.45 32.38 7.36
N PHE A 324 7.93 31.28 7.91
CA PHE A 324 7.07 31.27 9.08
C PHE A 324 7.84 30.90 10.36
N TYR A 325 7.56 31.63 11.42
CA TYR A 325 8.08 31.42 12.77
C TYR A 325 7.43 30.23 13.47
N SER A 326 8.07 29.72 14.52
CA SER A 326 7.78 28.39 15.07
C SER A 326 6.61 28.38 16.05
N ALA A 327 6.57 29.32 16.99
CA ALA A 327 5.52 29.35 18.02
C ALA A 327 5.31 30.73 18.67
N THR A 328 4.18 30.91 19.34
CA THR A 328 3.98 31.94 20.37
C THR A 328 3.78 31.29 21.73
N ASP A 329 4.42 31.85 22.75
CA ASP A 329 4.35 31.42 24.16
C ASP A 329 2.92 31.48 24.73
N ALA A 330 2.66 30.68 25.77
CA ALA A 330 1.43 30.70 26.54
C ALA A 330 1.40 31.84 27.58
N ASP A 331 2.58 32.23 28.10
CA ASP A 331 2.73 33.24 29.15
C ASP A 331 2.83 34.67 28.56
N SER A 332 2.15 35.62 29.19
CA SER A 332 2.41 37.06 29.02
C SER A 332 2.51 37.73 30.39
N GLU A 333 3.59 38.49 30.59
CA GLU A 333 3.96 39.06 31.90
C GLU A 333 4.11 37.99 33.02
N GLY A 334 4.46 36.76 32.66
CA GLY A 334 4.61 35.63 33.60
C GLY A 334 3.29 35.02 34.09
N GLU A 335 2.16 35.40 33.47
CA GLU A 335 0.84 34.82 33.68
C GLU A 335 0.37 34.15 32.37
N GLU A 336 -0.01 32.87 32.43
CA GLU A 336 -0.58 32.14 31.28
C GLU A 336 -1.87 32.83 30.81
N GLY A 337 -2.10 32.93 29.49
CA GLY A 337 -3.39 33.35 28.93
C GLY A 337 -3.80 34.82 29.13
N LYS A 338 -3.09 35.61 29.95
CA LYS A 338 -3.41 37.01 30.31
C LYS A 338 -3.69 37.90 29.11
N PHE A 339 -2.98 37.67 28.00
CA PHE A 339 -3.13 38.42 26.76
C PHE A 339 -4.52 38.23 26.10
N PHE A 340 -5.13 37.04 26.25
CA PHE A 340 -6.28 36.58 25.48
C PHE A 340 -7.63 36.77 26.18
N VAL A 341 -7.66 36.90 27.49
CA VAL A 341 -8.88 36.93 28.31
C VAL A 341 -9.42 38.35 28.54
N TRP A 342 -10.72 38.44 28.84
CA TRP A 342 -11.45 39.71 28.93
C TRP A 342 -12.46 39.74 30.09
N LYS A 343 -12.74 40.95 30.59
CA LYS A 343 -13.90 41.27 31.43
C LYS A 343 -14.94 42.09 30.68
N PRO A 344 -16.24 42.03 31.04
CA PRO A 344 -17.28 42.83 30.40
C PRO A 344 -16.95 44.33 30.36
N ALA A 345 -16.48 44.88 31.47
CA ALA A 345 -16.11 46.30 31.57
C ALA A 345 -15.00 46.72 30.57
N GLU A 346 -14.06 45.82 30.24
CA GLU A 346 -13.02 46.10 29.23
C GLU A 346 -13.61 46.14 27.82
N VAL A 347 -14.56 45.24 27.52
CA VAL A 347 -15.24 45.19 26.22
C VAL A 347 -16.15 46.40 26.03
N GLU A 348 -16.94 46.75 27.05
CA GLU A 348 -17.83 47.91 27.04
C GLU A 348 -17.07 49.24 26.92
N ALA A 349 -15.87 49.34 27.50
CA ALA A 349 -15.02 50.51 27.33
C ALA A 349 -14.59 50.72 25.86
N ILE A 350 -14.50 49.65 25.06
CA ILE A 350 -14.08 49.68 23.66
C ILE A 350 -15.28 49.86 22.72
N LEU A 351 -16.37 49.14 22.98
CA LEU A 351 -17.54 49.08 22.08
C LEU A 351 -18.70 49.99 22.50
N GLY A 352 -18.65 50.54 23.71
CA GLY A 352 -19.80 51.16 24.36
C GLY A 352 -20.70 50.12 25.06
N PRO A 353 -21.58 50.57 25.96
CA PRO A 353 -22.35 49.66 26.84
C PRO A 353 -23.36 48.79 26.08
N GLU A 354 -23.99 49.30 25.01
CA GLU A 354 -24.98 48.54 24.25
C GLU A 354 -24.34 47.46 23.36
N GLU A 355 -23.48 47.86 22.41
CA GLU A 355 -22.77 46.92 21.52
C GLU A 355 -21.83 46.01 22.33
N GLY A 356 -21.21 46.52 23.39
CA GLY A 356 -20.39 45.74 24.32
C GLY A 356 -21.20 44.65 25.03
N GLY A 357 -22.40 44.98 25.53
CA GLY A 357 -23.30 43.99 26.12
C GLY A 357 -23.72 42.90 25.14
N TRP A 358 -24.00 43.25 23.89
CA TRP A 358 -24.31 42.27 22.84
C TRP A 358 -23.12 41.36 22.51
N PHE A 359 -21.93 41.94 22.42
CA PHE A 359 -20.68 41.23 22.16
C PHE A 359 -20.38 40.24 23.29
N CYS A 360 -20.43 40.69 24.54
CA CYS A 360 -20.25 39.85 25.72
C CYS A 360 -21.26 38.71 25.79
N ALA A 361 -22.53 38.98 25.45
CA ALA A 361 -23.58 37.97 25.45
C ALA A 361 -23.41 36.88 24.38
N TYR A 362 -22.73 37.20 23.27
CA TYR A 362 -22.40 36.22 22.23
C TYR A 362 -21.16 35.42 22.57
N TYR A 363 -20.12 36.08 23.11
CA TYR A 363 -18.82 35.47 23.40
C TYR A 363 -18.68 34.85 24.81
N ASP A 364 -19.76 34.81 25.57
CA ASP A 364 -19.78 34.29 26.95
C ASP A 364 -18.79 35.02 27.89
N ILE A 365 -18.71 36.35 27.72
CA ILE A 365 -17.90 37.22 28.57
C ILE A 365 -18.77 37.72 29.72
N THR A 366 -18.44 37.32 30.95
CA THR A 366 -19.25 37.57 32.15
C THR A 366 -18.41 38.13 33.29
N ASP A 367 -19.06 38.70 34.32
CA ASP A 367 -18.35 39.24 35.48
C ASP A 367 -17.72 38.15 36.36
N GLU A 368 -18.33 36.97 36.42
CA GLU A 368 -17.77 35.79 37.12
C GLU A 368 -16.56 35.22 36.37
N GLY A 369 -16.54 35.39 35.04
CA GLY A 369 -15.57 34.74 34.17
C GLY A 369 -15.90 33.26 33.93
N ASN A 370 -15.21 32.67 32.97
CA ASN A 370 -15.22 31.22 32.73
C ASN A 370 -13.84 30.58 32.95
N TRP A 371 -12.83 31.39 33.34
CA TRP A 371 -11.48 30.96 33.68
C TRP A 371 -10.77 32.01 34.55
N GLU A 372 -10.32 31.62 35.75
CA GLU A 372 -9.57 32.47 36.70
C GLU A 372 -10.16 33.89 36.94
N GLY A 373 -11.49 34.00 37.02
CA GLY A 373 -12.18 35.28 37.25
C GLY A 373 -12.18 36.24 36.06
N LYS A 374 -11.85 35.74 34.85
CA LYS A 374 -11.97 36.41 33.55
C LYS A 374 -12.64 35.45 32.55
N SER A 375 -13.01 35.95 31.38
CA SER A 375 -13.58 35.09 30.33
C SER A 375 -12.60 34.87 29.18
N ILE A 376 -12.44 33.61 28.82
CA ILE A 376 -11.97 33.16 27.51
C ILE A 376 -13.18 33.29 26.55
N PRO A 377 -13.09 34.14 25.51
CA PRO A 377 -14.16 34.24 24.53
C PRO A 377 -14.45 32.88 23.88
N ASN A 378 -15.71 32.47 23.85
CA ASN A 378 -16.18 31.23 23.21
C ASN A 378 -17.56 31.48 22.57
N THR A 379 -18.06 30.59 21.70
CA THR A 379 -19.38 30.75 21.07
C THR A 379 -20.29 29.55 21.37
N PRO A 380 -20.87 29.45 22.58
CA PRO A 380 -21.55 28.24 23.04
C PRO A 380 -22.98 28.14 22.47
N ARG A 381 -23.42 29.16 21.73
CA ARG A 381 -24.78 29.32 21.22
C ARG A 381 -24.75 29.94 19.82
N PRO A 382 -25.62 29.49 18.90
CA PRO A 382 -25.78 30.12 17.59
C PRO A 382 -26.22 31.59 17.71
N VAL A 383 -25.82 32.40 16.71
CA VAL A 383 -26.08 33.84 16.68
C VAL A 383 -27.58 34.16 16.73
N GLU A 384 -28.41 33.33 16.10
CA GLU A 384 -29.87 33.46 16.06
C GLU A 384 -30.48 33.38 17.47
N ARG A 385 -29.98 32.46 18.30
CA ARG A 385 -30.46 32.26 19.67
C ARG A 385 -30.05 33.42 20.57
N VAL A 386 -28.83 33.94 20.40
CA VAL A 386 -28.34 35.09 21.17
C VAL A 386 -29.11 36.35 20.76
N ALA A 387 -29.29 36.59 19.46
CA ALA A 387 -30.05 37.72 18.94
C ALA A 387 -31.50 37.74 19.45
N SER A 388 -32.17 36.57 19.45
CA SER A 388 -33.52 36.43 20.02
C SER A 388 -33.58 36.80 21.51
N ARG A 389 -32.61 36.35 22.32
CA ARG A 389 -32.52 36.70 23.75
C ARG A 389 -32.29 38.20 23.97
N LEU A 390 -31.49 38.82 23.09
CA LEU A 390 -31.18 40.25 23.14
C LEU A 390 -32.28 41.13 22.50
N SER A 391 -33.32 40.51 21.90
CA SER A 391 -34.38 41.22 21.17
C SER A 391 -33.87 42.10 20.01
N ILE A 392 -32.82 41.65 19.32
CA ILE A 392 -32.26 42.30 18.12
C ILE A 392 -32.28 41.34 16.93
N SER A 393 -32.10 41.85 15.71
CA SER A 393 -32.02 40.97 14.53
C SER A 393 -30.67 40.24 14.47
N PRO A 394 -30.62 39.00 13.96
CA PRO A 394 -29.36 38.27 13.77
C PRO A 394 -28.34 39.04 12.93
N ASP A 395 -28.79 39.76 11.89
CA ASP A 395 -27.90 40.56 11.03
C ASP A 395 -27.23 41.72 11.78
N ARG A 396 -27.97 42.40 12.66
CA ARG A 396 -27.40 43.45 13.51
C ARG A 396 -26.38 42.89 14.49
N LEU A 397 -26.65 41.73 15.08
CA LEU A 397 -25.69 41.06 15.95
C LEU A 397 -24.43 40.63 15.17
N ARG A 398 -24.56 40.07 13.95
CA ARG A 398 -23.42 39.71 13.09
C ARG A 398 -22.55 40.93 12.75
N GLN A 399 -23.17 42.06 12.39
CA GLN A 399 -22.46 43.32 12.16
C GLN A 399 -21.70 43.79 13.39
N CYS A 400 -22.35 43.75 14.57
CA CYS A 400 -21.74 44.10 15.85
C CYS A 400 -20.54 43.20 16.17
N ILE A 401 -20.66 41.89 15.99
CA ILE A 401 -19.58 40.92 16.22
C ILE A 401 -18.40 41.20 15.29
N GLN A 402 -18.64 41.36 13.98
CA GLN A 402 -17.58 41.58 13.01
C GLN A 402 -16.80 42.87 13.28
N ALA A 403 -17.50 43.99 13.52
CA ALA A 403 -16.86 45.26 13.85
C ALA A 403 -16.18 45.21 15.23
N GLY A 404 -16.81 44.54 16.20
CA GLY A 404 -16.32 44.39 17.57
C GLY A 404 -15.01 43.61 17.64
N ARG A 405 -14.90 42.48 16.91
CA ARG A 405 -13.66 41.67 16.84
C ARG A 405 -12.47 42.51 16.41
N ALA A 406 -12.63 43.31 15.35
CA ALA A 406 -11.56 44.17 14.84
C ALA A 406 -11.13 45.23 15.87
N LYS A 407 -12.09 45.90 16.53
CA LYS A 407 -11.80 46.90 17.58
C LYS A 407 -11.11 46.28 18.80
N LEU A 408 -11.60 45.13 19.27
CA LEU A 408 -10.99 44.40 20.39
C LEU A 408 -9.59 43.89 20.04
N TYR A 409 -9.37 43.45 18.81
CA TYR A 409 -8.05 43.04 18.35
C TYR A 409 -7.05 44.20 18.41
N GLU A 410 -7.43 45.39 17.93
CA GLU A 410 -6.57 46.59 18.02
C GLU A 410 -6.31 47.02 19.47
N ALA A 411 -7.30 46.88 20.36
CA ALA A 411 -7.09 47.09 21.80
C ALA A 411 -6.14 46.05 22.40
N ARG A 412 -6.28 44.77 22.02
CA ARG A 412 -5.42 43.67 22.47
C ARG A 412 -3.96 43.88 22.09
N LYS A 413 -3.70 44.41 20.89
CA LYS A 413 -2.33 44.74 20.42
C LYS A 413 -1.59 45.75 21.29
N GLN A 414 -2.28 46.50 22.14
CA GLN A 414 -1.66 47.42 23.10
C GLN A 414 -1.23 46.73 24.40
N ARG A 415 -1.64 45.47 24.63
CA ARG A 415 -1.18 44.63 25.75
C ARG A 415 0.22 44.08 25.44
N VAL A 416 0.93 43.65 26.47
CA VAL A 416 2.21 42.94 26.29
C VAL A 416 1.93 41.61 25.59
N PRO A 417 2.48 41.36 24.39
CA PRO A 417 2.25 40.10 23.69
C PRO A 417 3.01 38.95 24.37
N PRO A 418 2.56 37.69 24.20
CA PRO A 418 3.38 36.53 24.54
C PRO A 418 4.70 36.52 23.76
N GLY A 419 5.70 35.81 24.29
CA GLY A 419 6.98 35.63 23.60
C GLY A 419 6.81 34.99 22.23
N LEU A 420 7.54 35.48 21.23
CA LEU A 420 7.57 34.90 19.89
C LEU A 420 8.84 34.06 19.74
N ASP A 421 8.68 32.77 19.41
CA ASP A 421 9.78 31.94 18.94
C ASP A 421 9.95 32.17 17.42
N ASP A 422 10.86 33.07 17.08
CA ASP A 422 11.17 33.50 15.72
C ASP A 422 12.13 32.55 14.97
N LYS A 423 12.38 31.34 15.48
CA LYS A 423 13.07 30.30 14.70
C LYS A 423 12.23 29.90 13.49
N VAL A 424 12.91 29.65 12.37
CA VAL A 424 12.36 29.00 11.18
C VAL A 424 12.81 27.54 11.18
N LEU A 425 11.85 26.62 11.24
CA LEU A 425 12.09 25.17 11.14
C LEU A 425 11.62 24.65 9.79
N THR A 426 12.49 23.94 9.07
CA THR A 426 12.22 23.40 7.72
C THR A 426 10.97 22.52 7.71
N ALA A 427 10.88 21.54 8.62
CA ALA A 427 9.73 20.65 8.73
C ALA A 427 8.39 21.41 8.88
N TRP A 428 8.30 22.33 9.86
CA TRP A 428 7.04 23.01 10.16
C TRP A 428 6.64 24.01 9.09
N ASN A 429 7.63 24.66 8.45
CA ASN A 429 7.39 25.48 7.28
C ASN A 429 6.90 24.63 6.09
N GLY A 430 7.42 23.41 5.89
CA GLY A 430 6.92 22.48 4.87
C GLY A 430 5.42 22.19 5.03
N LEU A 431 4.96 21.91 6.27
CA LEU A 431 3.55 21.74 6.58
C LEU A 431 2.72 22.99 6.27
N MET A 432 3.21 24.18 6.67
CA MET A 432 2.50 25.44 6.44
C MET A 432 2.49 25.87 4.98
N ILE A 433 3.56 25.62 4.21
CA ILE A 433 3.61 25.82 2.76
C ILE A 433 2.49 25.02 2.10
N GLY A 434 2.35 23.73 2.46
CA GLY A 434 1.25 22.90 1.98
C GLY A 434 -0.12 23.42 2.39
N ALA A 435 -0.28 23.92 3.63
CA ALA A 435 -1.55 24.48 4.11
C ALA A 435 -1.94 25.77 3.36
N MET A 436 -0.98 26.65 3.08
CA MET A 436 -1.17 27.87 2.30
C MET A 436 -1.47 27.55 0.83
N ALA A 437 -0.78 26.57 0.23
CA ALA A 437 -1.05 26.10 -1.13
C ALA A 437 -2.48 25.55 -1.27
N GLU A 438 -2.89 24.67 -0.36
CA GLU A 438 -4.27 24.17 -0.30
C GLU A 438 -5.28 25.29 -0.02
N GLY A 439 -4.93 26.24 0.85
CA GLY A 439 -5.72 27.45 1.11
C GLY A 439 -6.00 28.25 -0.16
N TYR A 440 -4.99 28.47 -1.00
CA TYR A 440 -5.19 29.10 -2.32
C TYR A 440 -6.07 28.24 -3.23
N ARG A 441 -5.78 26.94 -3.33
CA ARG A 441 -6.52 26.03 -4.22
C ARG A 441 -8.01 26.03 -3.92
N VAL A 442 -8.38 25.98 -2.63
CA VAL A 442 -9.77 25.88 -2.16
C VAL A 442 -10.46 27.25 -2.05
N LEU A 443 -9.78 28.27 -1.50
CA LEU A 443 -10.37 29.57 -1.18
C LEU A 443 -10.16 30.65 -2.25
N ARG A 444 -9.31 30.37 -3.25
CA ARG A 444 -8.94 31.24 -4.38
C ARG A 444 -8.44 32.63 -3.99
N ASP A 445 -7.73 32.72 -2.87
CA ASP A 445 -7.10 33.95 -2.40
C ASP A 445 -5.58 33.92 -2.71
N PRO A 446 -5.08 34.77 -3.63
CA PRO A 446 -3.71 34.69 -4.13
C PRO A 446 -2.64 35.03 -3.08
N ARG A 447 -3.03 35.64 -1.96
CA ARG A 447 -2.12 35.92 -0.84
C ARG A 447 -1.52 34.63 -0.28
N TYR A 448 -2.28 33.55 -0.24
CA TYR A 448 -1.81 32.26 0.28
C TYR A 448 -0.78 31.61 -0.65
N LEU A 449 -1.00 31.62 -1.96
CA LEU A 449 -0.02 31.10 -2.93
C LEU A 449 1.29 31.89 -2.86
N THR A 450 1.18 33.22 -2.77
CA THR A 450 2.35 34.11 -2.66
C THR A 450 3.13 33.85 -1.37
N GLY A 451 2.44 33.67 -0.24
CA GLY A 451 3.07 33.34 1.04
C GLY A 451 3.80 32.00 1.00
N ALA A 452 3.15 30.97 0.44
CA ALA A 452 3.75 29.65 0.27
C ALA A 452 5.02 29.68 -0.60
N ALA A 453 4.96 30.35 -1.75
CA ALA A 453 6.10 30.49 -2.67
C ALA A 453 7.29 31.22 -2.02
N ARG A 454 7.04 32.33 -1.31
CA ARG A 454 8.10 33.07 -0.61
C ARG A 454 8.78 32.23 0.47
N ALA A 455 8.01 31.47 1.25
CA ALA A 455 8.56 30.58 2.26
C ALA A 455 9.38 29.45 1.62
N ALA A 456 8.85 28.79 0.58
CA ALA A 456 9.54 27.74 -0.15
C ALA A 456 10.87 28.22 -0.76
N ASP A 457 10.85 29.36 -1.45
CA ASP A 457 12.03 29.96 -2.06
C ASP A 457 13.09 30.33 -1.01
N PHE A 458 12.66 30.86 0.15
CA PHE A 458 13.57 31.14 1.26
C PHE A 458 14.27 29.87 1.76
N LEU A 459 13.51 28.78 2.00
CA LEU A 459 14.08 27.51 2.46
C LEU A 459 15.06 26.92 1.44
N LEU A 460 14.66 26.86 0.17
CA LEU A 460 15.49 26.31 -0.92
C LEU A 460 16.76 27.15 -1.17
N THR A 461 16.74 28.44 -0.84
CA THR A 461 17.91 29.32 -1.01
C THR A 461 18.82 29.31 0.22
N THR A 462 18.23 29.27 1.43
CA THR A 462 18.95 29.58 2.68
C THR A 462 19.24 28.34 3.54
N LEU A 463 18.37 27.33 3.49
CA LEU A 463 18.49 26.11 4.28
C LEU A 463 18.97 24.92 3.44
N LEU A 464 18.95 25.01 2.10
CA LEU A 464 19.62 24.04 1.24
C LEU A 464 21.13 24.25 1.27
N ARG A 465 21.86 23.19 1.61
CA ARG A 465 23.32 23.17 1.64
C ARG A 465 23.89 22.97 0.25
N PRO A 466 25.13 23.43 -0.01
CA PRO A 466 25.80 23.24 -1.30
C PRO A 466 25.96 21.78 -1.75
N ASP A 467 25.94 20.83 -0.81
CA ASP A 467 26.03 19.39 -1.07
C ASP A 467 24.66 18.71 -1.29
N GLY A 468 23.58 19.49 -1.32
CA GLY A 468 22.21 18.99 -1.49
C GLY A 468 21.56 18.46 -0.20
N GLY A 469 22.21 18.61 0.97
CA GLY A 469 21.57 18.40 2.26
C GLY A 469 20.71 19.59 2.69
N LEU A 470 19.85 19.41 3.69
CA LEU A 470 19.08 20.49 4.32
C LEU A 470 19.65 20.82 5.70
N PHE A 471 19.51 22.09 6.11
CA PHE A 471 19.52 22.51 7.50
C PHE A 471 18.10 22.46 8.08
N ARG A 472 18.01 22.20 9.38
CA ARG A 472 16.73 22.17 10.09
C ARG A 472 16.27 23.56 10.52
N THR A 473 17.18 24.32 11.13
CA THR A 473 16.83 25.55 11.86
C THR A 473 17.58 26.75 11.31
N TYR A 474 16.86 27.87 11.18
CA TYR A 474 17.41 29.18 10.88
C TYR A 474 16.92 30.21 11.89
N ARG A 475 17.84 31.00 12.43
CA ARG A 475 17.51 32.18 13.24
C ARG A 475 18.64 33.20 13.22
N GLY A 476 18.29 34.49 13.17
CA GLY A 476 19.26 35.58 13.29
C GLY A 476 20.38 35.55 12.24
N GLY A 477 20.09 35.09 11.02
CA GLY A 477 21.07 35.00 9.94
C GLY A 477 21.90 33.71 9.93
N LYS A 478 21.65 32.76 10.84
CA LYS A 478 22.42 31.51 10.96
C LYS A 478 21.53 30.29 10.72
N ALA A 479 21.75 29.59 9.61
CA ALA A 479 21.24 28.24 9.38
C ALA A 479 22.20 27.22 9.99
N HIS A 480 21.68 26.25 10.73
CA HIS A 480 22.49 25.21 11.38
C HIS A 480 21.63 23.98 11.73
N VAL A 481 22.31 22.95 12.26
CA VAL A 481 21.80 21.59 12.51
C VAL A 481 21.41 20.86 11.22
N PRO A 482 22.09 19.74 10.88
CA PRO A 482 21.65 18.89 9.76
C PRO A 482 20.18 18.49 9.91
N ALA A 483 19.45 18.50 8.81
CA ALA A 483 18.04 18.16 8.77
C ALA A 483 17.76 16.66 9.01
N TYR A 484 16.58 16.39 9.56
CA TYR A 484 16.04 15.05 9.82
C TYR A 484 15.04 14.64 8.72
N LEU A 485 14.61 13.38 8.72
CA LEU A 485 13.64 12.86 7.74
C LEU A 485 12.40 13.76 7.63
N GLU A 486 11.87 14.26 8.74
CA GLU A 486 10.68 15.13 8.74
C GLU A 486 10.88 16.44 7.97
N ASP A 487 12.08 17.00 7.99
CA ASP A 487 12.40 18.23 7.26
C ASP A 487 12.34 17.99 5.74
N TYR A 488 12.91 16.88 5.28
CA TYR A 488 12.83 16.49 3.86
C TYR A 488 11.42 16.11 3.45
N ALA A 489 10.74 15.28 4.26
CA ALA A 489 9.43 14.74 3.94
C ALA A 489 8.37 15.85 3.88
N TYR A 490 8.31 16.73 4.88
CA TYR A 490 7.28 17.77 4.95
C TYR A 490 7.56 18.89 3.94
N LEU A 491 8.83 19.25 3.71
CA LEU A 491 9.16 20.22 2.67
C LEU A 491 8.81 19.66 1.28
N ALA A 492 9.20 18.42 0.97
CA ALA A 492 8.88 17.79 -0.30
C ALA A 492 7.35 17.70 -0.52
N GLU A 493 6.57 17.35 0.51
CA GLU A 493 5.11 17.35 0.43
C GLU A 493 4.55 18.75 0.18
N GLY A 494 5.02 19.76 0.92
CA GLY A 494 4.62 21.15 0.74
C GLY A 494 4.96 21.67 -0.66
N LEU A 495 6.08 21.26 -1.25
CA LEU A 495 6.49 21.61 -2.61
C LEU A 495 5.60 20.94 -3.67
N VAL A 496 5.20 19.67 -3.46
CA VAL A 496 4.20 19.02 -4.34
C VAL A 496 2.85 19.75 -4.23
N ASP A 497 2.39 20.06 -3.03
CA ASP A 497 1.14 20.83 -2.82
C ASP A 497 1.21 22.21 -3.49
N LEU A 498 2.35 22.91 -3.38
CA LEU A 498 2.58 24.21 -4.00
C LEU A 498 2.56 24.13 -5.53
N TYR A 499 3.18 23.11 -6.12
CA TYR A 499 3.09 22.84 -7.55
C TYR A 499 1.65 22.54 -7.98
N GLU A 500 0.95 21.64 -7.27
CA GLU A 500 -0.43 21.27 -7.61
C GLU A 500 -1.40 22.44 -7.45
N ALA A 501 -1.08 23.43 -6.61
CA ALA A 501 -1.89 24.63 -6.44
C ALA A 501 -1.57 25.72 -7.49
N GLY A 502 -0.29 25.97 -7.78
CA GLY A 502 0.17 27.13 -8.56
C GLY A 502 0.75 26.83 -9.95
N GLY A 503 1.12 25.59 -10.25
CA GLY A 503 1.62 25.15 -11.56
C GLY A 503 3.10 25.40 -11.85
N ASP A 504 3.87 26.01 -10.94
CA ASP A 504 5.32 26.20 -11.14
C ASP A 504 6.08 24.88 -10.96
N VAL A 505 6.48 24.29 -12.09
CA VAL A 505 7.14 22.97 -12.16
C VAL A 505 8.47 22.90 -11.41
N ARG A 506 9.12 24.05 -11.11
CA ARG A 506 10.37 24.06 -10.33
C ARG A 506 10.16 23.38 -8.98
N TYR A 507 9.04 23.65 -8.29
CA TYR A 507 8.77 23.05 -6.99
C TYR A 507 8.58 21.54 -7.07
N LEU A 508 7.98 21.01 -8.14
CA LEU A 508 7.87 19.57 -8.35
C LEU A 508 9.24 18.92 -8.59
N ARG A 509 10.14 19.60 -9.32
CA ARG A 509 11.52 19.13 -9.54
C ARG A 509 12.33 19.11 -8.25
N GLU A 510 12.23 20.15 -7.43
CA GLU A 510 12.88 20.17 -6.12
C GLU A 510 12.31 19.10 -5.18
N ALA A 511 10.99 18.89 -5.18
CA ALA A 511 10.36 17.80 -4.42
C ALA A 511 10.90 16.42 -4.84
N ARG A 512 11.11 16.21 -6.15
CA ARG A 512 11.77 15.00 -6.66
C ARG A 512 13.20 14.86 -6.14
N THR A 513 14.00 15.92 -6.16
CA THR A 513 15.38 15.88 -5.63
C THR A 513 15.42 15.54 -4.15
N LEU A 514 14.50 16.11 -3.35
CA LEU A 514 14.37 15.75 -1.94
C LEU A 514 13.91 14.30 -1.75
N ALA A 515 13.01 13.78 -2.58
CA ALA A 515 12.58 12.38 -2.54
C ALA A 515 13.73 11.41 -2.88
N GLU A 516 14.57 11.75 -3.86
CA GLU A 516 15.78 11.00 -4.19
C GLU A 516 16.77 10.97 -3.00
N ARG A 517 16.94 12.10 -2.28
CA ARG A 517 17.74 12.16 -1.04
C ARG A 517 17.13 11.33 0.10
N ILE A 518 15.81 11.34 0.27
CA ILE A 518 15.11 10.48 1.25
C ILE A 518 15.51 9.01 1.04
N LEU A 519 15.45 8.52 -0.21
CA LEU A 519 15.82 7.14 -0.54
C LEU A 519 17.31 6.87 -0.30
N ALA A 520 18.20 7.80 -0.65
CA ALA A 520 19.64 7.62 -0.50
C ALA A 520 20.10 7.62 0.97
N ASP A 521 19.65 8.60 1.75
CA ASP A 521 20.24 8.90 3.05
C ASP A 521 19.49 8.28 4.22
N PHE A 522 18.19 7.99 4.07
CA PHE A 522 17.32 7.59 5.19
C PHE A 522 16.78 6.16 5.08
N ALA A 523 16.77 5.55 3.89
CA ALA A 523 16.18 4.22 3.70
C ALA A 523 16.82 3.12 4.56
N ASP A 524 15.97 2.29 5.16
CA ASP A 524 16.35 1.04 5.82
C ASP A 524 16.30 -0.13 4.80
N GLU A 525 17.45 -0.48 4.26
CA GLU A 525 17.61 -1.58 3.30
C GLU A 525 17.22 -2.96 3.86
N SER A 526 17.16 -3.12 5.19
CA SER A 526 16.93 -4.41 5.84
C SER A 526 15.45 -4.65 6.19
N GLY A 527 14.74 -3.60 6.62
CA GLY A 527 13.38 -3.69 7.14
C GLY A 527 12.33 -2.90 6.37
N GLY A 528 12.73 -2.10 5.38
CA GLY A 528 11.88 -1.11 4.73
C GLY A 528 11.59 0.10 5.62
N GLY A 529 11.04 1.16 5.03
CA GLY A 529 10.84 2.45 5.69
C GLY A 529 12.15 3.25 5.80
N PHE A 530 12.14 4.24 6.69
CA PHE A 530 13.17 5.26 6.80
C PHE A 530 13.55 5.49 8.27
N TYR A 531 14.85 5.73 8.49
CA TYR A 531 15.37 6.25 9.75
C TYR A 531 15.11 7.75 9.87
N ASP A 532 15.05 8.28 11.10
CA ASP A 532 14.80 9.71 11.32
C ASP A 532 16.04 10.57 11.01
N THR A 533 17.25 9.99 11.10
CA THR A 533 18.52 10.65 10.80
C THR A 533 19.15 10.12 9.52
N ALA A 534 19.92 10.95 8.81
CA ALA A 534 20.72 10.54 7.65
C ALA A 534 21.88 9.60 8.04
N ARG A 535 22.44 8.85 7.07
CA ARG A 535 23.55 7.91 7.30
C ARG A 535 24.82 8.56 7.85
N ASP A 536 25.06 9.82 7.50
CA ASP A 536 26.21 10.63 7.89
C ASP A 536 25.92 11.54 9.10
N HIS A 537 24.75 11.41 9.72
CA HIS A 537 24.38 12.15 10.92
C HIS A 537 25.19 11.69 12.16
N GLU A 538 25.21 12.52 13.22
CA GLU A 538 25.78 12.15 14.52
C GLU A 538 25.24 10.78 14.99
N ALA A 539 26.14 9.87 15.34
CA ALA A 539 25.78 8.56 15.85
C ALA A 539 25.42 8.62 17.34
N LEU A 540 24.15 8.33 17.65
CA LEU A 540 23.63 8.24 19.02
C LEU A 540 23.51 6.77 19.46
N ILE A 541 23.05 6.55 20.70
CA ILE A 541 22.89 5.20 21.29
C ILE A 541 21.98 4.28 20.47
N ILE A 542 21.02 4.86 19.73
CA ILE A 542 20.09 4.16 18.84
C ILE A 542 19.84 5.09 17.64
N ARG A 543 19.75 4.53 16.44
CA ARG A 543 19.23 5.24 15.27
C ARG A 543 17.71 5.03 15.22
N HIS A 544 16.96 6.04 15.66
CA HIS A 544 15.51 5.96 15.81
C HIS A 544 14.77 5.99 14.45
N ARG A 545 13.52 5.52 14.48
CA ARG A 545 12.58 5.49 13.36
C ARG A 545 11.16 5.52 13.92
N GLU A 546 10.51 6.66 13.86
CA GLU A 546 9.12 6.83 14.30
C GLU A 546 8.13 6.29 13.26
N GLY A 547 7.09 5.58 13.73
CA GLY A 547 6.07 5.00 12.87
C GLY A 547 4.67 5.54 13.13
N ALA A 548 4.35 5.88 14.38
CA ALA A 548 3.02 6.32 14.78
C ALA A 548 2.88 7.84 14.63
N ASP A 549 1.66 8.29 14.34
CA ASP A 549 1.33 9.71 14.32
C ASP A 549 1.35 10.28 15.75
N GLY A 550 1.99 11.45 15.90
CA GLY A 550 1.99 12.23 17.13
C GLY A 550 1.13 13.49 16.98
N ALA A 551 1.62 14.61 17.55
CA ALA A 551 1.05 15.93 17.28
C ALA A 551 1.23 16.35 15.81
N VAL A 552 2.27 15.82 15.16
CA VAL A 552 2.50 15.91 13.72
C VAL A 552 2.36 14.52 13.09
N PRO A 553 1.98 14.42 11.80
CA PRO A 553 1.95 13.13 11.10
C PRO A 553 3.33 12.49 11.08
N ASN A 554 3.43 11.16 11.13
CA ASN A 554 4.75 10.52 11.13
C ASN A 554 5.51 10.75 9.80
N ALA A 555 6.80 11.06 9.89
CA ALA A 555 7.64 11.43 8.74
C ALA A 555 7.77 10.29 7.72
N ASN A 556 7.75 9.03 8.18
CA ASN A 556 7.77 7.84 7.32
C ASN A 556 6.57 7.81 6.36
N ALA A 557 5.35 8.07 6.88
CA ALA A 557 4.15 8.11 6.07
C ALA A 557 4.11 9.33 5.15
N VAL A 558 4.61 10.49 5.58
CA VAL A 558 4.67 11.67 4.70
C VAL A 558 5.67 11.44 3.56
N ALA A 559 6.85 10.87 3.84
CA ALA A 559 7.80 10.44 2.81
C ALA A 559 7.17 9.45 1.83
N ALA A 560 6.44 8.45 2.33
CA ALA A 560 5.69 7.52 1.50
C ALA A 560 4.62 8.21 0.65
N SER A 561 3.93 9.24 1.17
CA SER A 561 2.95 10.03 0.42
C SER A 561 3.59 10.81 -0.73
N VAL A 562 4.74 11.45 -0.49
CA VAL A 562 5.53 12.16 -1.50
C VAL A 562 5.96 11.21 -2.61
N LEU A 563 6.58 10.09 -2.25
CA LEU A 563 7.02 9.06 -3.20
C LEU A 563 5.84 8.51 -4.02
N ALA A 564 4.70 8.23 -3.36
CA ALA A 564 3.50 7.78 -4.04
C ALA A 564 3.00 8.81 -5.06
N ARG A 565 2.85 10.09 -4.69
CA ARG A 565 2.38 11.14 -5.61
C ARG A 565 3.35 11.39 -6.75
N LEU A 566 4.65 11.47 -6.47
CA LEU A 566 5.69 11.64 -7.49
C LEU A 566 5.73 10.47 -8.48
N SER A 567 5.47 9.24 -8.03
CA SER A 567 5.42 8.08 -8.93
C SER A 567 4.38 8.23 -10.05
N PHE A 568 3.26 8.92 -9.79
CA PHE A 568 2.23 9.19 -10.79
C PHE A 568 2.53 10.45 -11.61
N HIS A 569 3.08 11.51 -11.01
CA HIS A 569 3.52 12.70 -11.75
C HIS A 569 4.64 12.40 -12.75
N LEU A 570 5.53 11.46 -12.42
CA LEU A 570 6.78 11.20 -13.16
C LEU A 570 6.84 9.83 -13.86
N GLU A 571 5.82 8.96 -13.69
CA GLU A 571 5.83 7.56 -14.16
C GLU A 571 7.03 6.73 -13.62
N GLN A 572 7.43 6.97 -12.36
CA GLN A 572 8.57 6.29 -11.73
C GLN A 572 8.13 5.19 -10.77
N SER A 573 8.17 3.93 -11.24
CA SER A 573 7.75 2.77 -10.46
C SER A 573 8.56 2.54 -9.18
N GLU A 574 9.83 2.95 -9.15
CA GLU A 574 10.72 2.81 -7.99
C GLU A 574 10.21 3.59 -6.79
N PHE A 575 9.70 4.81 -6.99
CA PHE A 575 9.07 5.61 -5.92
C PHE A 575 7.79 4.94 -5.39
N ARG A 576 7.00 4.34 -6.28
CA ARG A 576 5.80 3.59 -5.87
C ARG A 576 6.18 2.38 -5.00
N GLU A 577 7.21 1.64 -5.41
CA GLU A 577 7.70 0.47 -4.66
C GLU A 577 8.27 0.88 -3.28
N ALA A 578 9.02 1.99 -3.23
CA ALA A 578 9.52 2.53 -1.97
C ALA A 578 8.40 3.01 -1.03
N ALA A 579 7.37 3.68 -1.56
CA ALA A 579 6.19 4.08 -0.78
C ALA A 579 5.47 2.87 -0.19
N ILE A 580 5.28 1.81 -0.99
CA ILE A 580 4.71 0.53 -0.55
C ILE A 580 5.56 -0.10 0.56
N ALA A 581 6.87 -0.14 0.40
CA ALA A 581 7.80 -0.71 1.38
C ALA A 581 7.75 0.07 2.71
N ALA A 582 7.67 1.40 2.66
CA ALA A 582 7.59 2.24 3.85
C ALA A 582 6.32 1.99 4.68
N ILE A 583 5.15 1.89 4.05
CA ILE A 583 3.91 1.55 4.75
C ILE A 583 3.96 0.11 5.29
N SER A 584 4.48 -0.82 4.48
CA SER A 584 4.58 -2.24 4.82
C SER A 584 5.49 -2.51 6.03
N ALA A 585 6.54 -1.70 6.21
CA ALA A 585 7.48 -1.82 7.33
C ALA A 585 6.78 -1.74 8.70
N TYR A 586 5.66 -1.02 8.79
CA TYR A 586 4.87 -0.87 10.02
C TYR A 586 3.59 -1.72 10.02
N GLY A 587 3.40 -2.62 9.06
CA GLY A 587 2.14 -3.35 8.87
C GLY A 587 1.63 -4.08 10.11
N ARG A 588 2.52 -4.69 10.90
CA ARG A 588 2.12 -5.36 12.16
C ARG A 588 1.61 -4.37 13.20
N MET A 589 2.30 -3.24 13.38
CA MET A 589 1.88 -2.20 14.33
C MET A 589 0.58 -1.54 13.88
N ILE A 590 0.39 -1.36 12.57
CA ILE A 590 -0.87 -0.85 11.99
C ILE A 590 -2.02 -1.82 12.28
N GLN A 591 -1.81 -3.14 12.20
CA GLN A 591 -2.84 -4.12 12.54
C GLN A 591 -3.18 -4.15 14.04
N GLU A 592 -2.17 -4.00 14.90
CA GLU A 592 -2.35 -4.00 16.36
C GLU A 592 -2.95 -2.68 16.88
N HIS A 593 -2.59 -1.55 16.27
CA HIS A 593 -2.93 -0.19 16.73
C HIS A 593 -3.32 0.76 15.57
N PRO A 594 -4.32 0.46 14.75
CA PRO A 594 -4.60 1.17 13.49
C PRO A 594 -4.89 2.66 13.68
N ARG A 595 -5.53 3.07 14.79
CA ARG A 595 -5.82 4.49 15.07
C ARG A 595 -4.56 5.36 15.24
N ALA A 596 -3.41 4.76 15.59
CA ALA A 596 -2.15 5.48 15.76
C ALA A 596 -1.41 5.74 14.43
N PHE A 597 -1.94 5.22 13.31
CA PHE A 597 -1.29 5.27 11.99
C PHE A 597 -2.22 5.86 10.92
N CYS A 598 -3.03 6.86 11.29
CA CYS A 598 -4.02 7.45 10.40
C CYS A 598 -3.40 8.04 9.12
N ARG A 599 -2.21 8.65 9.20
CA ARG A 599 -1.48 9.15 8.02
C ARG A 599 -1.04 8.00 7.12
N SER A 600 -0.47 6.94 7.69
CA SER A 600 -0.05 5.75 6.93
C SER A 600 -1.23 5.08 6.22
N LEU A 601 -2.38 5.02 6.89
CA LEU A 601 -3.63 4.49 6.33
C LEU A 601 -4.19 5.37 5.21
N ALA A 602 -4.04 6.69 5.29
CA ALA A 602 -4.39 7.60 4.19
C ALA A 602 -3.49 7.40 2.95
N VAL A 603 -2.21 7.07 3.15
CA VAL A 603 -1.30 6.70 2.04
C VAL A 603 -1.64 5.32 1.49
N ALA A 604 -2.00 4.36 2.35
CA ALA A 604 -2.46 3.05 1.93
C ALA A 604 -3.73 3.14 1.06
N ASP A 605 -4.67 4.01 1.44
CA ASP A 605 -5.86 4.34 0.66
C ASP A 605 -5.48 4.88 -0.74
N PHE A 606 -4.57 5.86 -0.81
CA PHE A 606 -4.05 6.39 -2.07
C PHE A 606 -3.40 5.33 -2.96
N LEU A 607 -2.52 4.48 -2.41
CA LEU A 607 -1.79 3.46 -3.16
C LEU A 607 -2.68 2.30 -3.64
N THR A 608 -3.76 2.02 -2.90
CA THR A 608 -4.73 0.97 -3.20
C THR A 608 -5.74 1.43 -4.25
N GLU A 609 -6.34 2.61 -4.06
CA GLU A 609 -7.31 3.17 -4.99
C GLU A 609 -6.65 3.71 -6.28
N GLY A 610 -5.41 4.21 -6.17
CA GLY A 610 -4.78 5.02 -7.20
C GLY A 610 -5.36 6.45 -7.25
N PRO A 611 -4.61 7.44 -7.73
CA PRO A 611 -5.10 8.80 -7.81
C PRO A 611 -6.11 8.97 -8.96
N VAL A 612 -7.01 9.93 -8.80
CA VAL A 612 -7.60 10.66 -9.91
C VAL A 612 -6.52 11.60 -10.45
N GLU A 613 -6.13 11.40 -11.70
CA GLU A 613 -5.09 12.18 -12.37
C GLU A 613 -5.75 13.36 -13.10
N LEU A 614 -5.54 14.57 -12.62
CA LEU A 614 -6.11 15.79 -13.19
C LEU A 614 -5.04 16.53 -13.99
N ALA A 615 -5.33 16.88 -15.23
CA ALA A 615 -4.51 17.79 -16.03
C ALA A 615 -5.32 19.04 -16.39
N LEU A 616 -5.00 20.16 -15.73
CA LEU A 616 -5.58 21.45 -16.02
C LEU A 616 -4.72 22.17 -17.07
N ILE A 617 -5.27 22.31 -18.27
CA ILE A 617 -4.59 22.94 -19.39
C ILE A 617 -5.11 24.36 -19.55
N GLY A 618 -4.19 25.32 -19.50
CA GLY A 618 -4.44 26.75 -19.63
C GLY A 618 -3.78 27.58 -18.52
N THR A 619 -4.00 28.88 -18.54
CA THR A 619 -3.38 29.84 -17.60
C THR A 619 -4.39 30.83 -17.00
N PRO A 620 -4.09 31.44 -15.83
CA PRO A 620 -4.91 32.52 -15.28
C PRO A 620 -5.21 33.61 -16.31
N GLY A 621 -6.49 33.92 -16.51
CA GLY A 621 -6.96 34.88 -17.50
C GLY A 621 -7.42 34.28 -18.82
N GLU A 622 -7.11 33.01 -19.11
CA GLU A 622 -7.71 32.30 -20.24
C GLU A 622 -9.20 31.98 -19.99
N PRO A 623 -10.04 31.96 -21.05
CA PRO A 623 -11.46 31.66 -20.89
C PRO A 623 -11.69 30.27 -20.25
N GLY A 624 -12.43 30.24 -19.14
CA GLY A 624 -12.81 29.01 -18.43
C GLY A 624 -11.82 28.54 -17.36
N TYR A 625 -10.60 29.09 -17.32
CA TYR A 625 -9.56 28.61 -16.41
C TYR A 625 -9.93 28.79 -14.93
N GLU A 626 -10.35 30.00 -14.55
CA GLU A 626 -10.69 30.31 -13.16
C GLU A 626 -11.91 29.54 -12.68
N GLU A 627 -12.90 29.33 -13.56
CA GLU A 627 -14.09 28.58 -13.22
C GLU A 627 -13.77 27.09 -12.99
N LEU A 628 -12.94 26.48 -13.85
CA LEU A 628 -12.48 25.09 -13.68
C LEU A 628 -11.60 24.96 -12.42
N ALA A 629 -10.64 25.85 -12.22
CA ALA A 629 -9.75 25.82 -11.06
C ALA A 629 -10.51 25.98 -9.74
N ARG A 630 -11.52 26.87 -9.69
CA ARG A 630 -12.40 27.03 -8.53
C ARG A 630 -13.21 25.78 -8.25
N GLU A 631 -13.78 25.16 -9.28
CA GLU A 631 -14.62 23.97 -9.13
C GLU A 631 -13.81 22.75 -8.64
N ILE A 632 -12.62 22.52 -9.19
CA ILE A 632 -11.67 21.51 -8.67
C ILE A 632 -11.30 21.83 -7.21
N GLY A 633 -11.05 23.11 -6.92
CA GLY A 633 -10.76 23.61 -5.59
C GLY A 633 -11.84 23.30 -4.56
N GLN A 634 -13.11 23.38 -4.93
CA GLN A 634 -14.24 23.21 -4.00
C GLN A 634 -14.57 21.75 -3.69
N ARG A 635 -14.08 20.79 -4.48
CA ARG A 635 -14.40 19.36 -4.32
C ARG A 635 -13.39 18.63 -3.43
N HIS A 636 -13.91 17.74 -2.57
CA HIS A 636 -13.07 16.88 -1.74
C HIS A 636 -12.56 15.68 -2.55
N ILE A 637 -11.37 15.81 -3.12
CA ILE A 637 -10.69 14.78 -3.92
C ILE A 637 -9.38 14.40 -3.22
N PRO A 638 -9.44 13.49 -2.22
CA PRO A 638 -8.30 13.22 -1.34
C PRO A 638 -7.20 12.37 -1.98
N ASN A 639 -7.54 11.56 -2.98
CA ASN A 639 -6.61 10.76 -3.78
C ASN A 639 -6.49 11.37 -5.17
N ARG A 640 -5.80 12.50 -5.28
CA ARG A 640 -5.57 13.21 -6.55
C ARG A 640 -4.09 13.42 -6.82
N ILE A 641 -3.79 13.60 -8.08
CA ILE A 641 -2.66 14.42 -8.52
C ILE A 641 -3.18 15.48 -9.48
N LEU A 642 -2.57 16.67 -9.52
CA LEU A 642 -2.98 17.75 -10.41
C LEU A 642 -1.76 18.32 -11.15
N ALA A 643 -1.72 18.15 -12.46
CA ALA A 643 -0.70 18.74 -13.31
C ALA A 643 -1.25 19.96 -14.06
N HIS A 644 -0.40 20.97 -14.21
CA HIS A 644 -0.71 22.21 -14.91
C HIS A 644 0.15 22.32 -16.17
N HIS A 645 -0.42 22.86 -17.24
CA HIS A 645 0.36 23.18 -18.44
C HIS A 645 -0.14 24.48 -19.08
N ASP A 646 0.81 25.36 -19.41
CA ASP A 646 0.61 26.51 -20.28
C ASP A 646 0.97 26.12 -21.73
N PRO A 647 -0.02 25.96 -22.64
CA PRO A 647 0.22 25.64 -24.03
C PRO A 647 0.91 26.77 -24.81
N ALA A 648 0.85 28.02 -24.32
CA ALA A 648 1.45 29.18 -24.95
C ALA A 648 2.95 29.35 -24.64
N SER A 649 3.45 28.63 -23.62
CA SER A 649 4.88 28.61 -23.26
C SER A 649 5.80 28.11 -24.39
N GLY A 650 5.26 27.34 -25.34
CA GLY A 650 6.01 26.75 -26.46
C GLY A 650 6.95 25.61 -26.04
N GLU A 651 7.02 25.30 -24.75
CA GLU A 651 7.79 24.17 -24.22
C GLU A 651 6.95 22.89 -24.24
N ALA A 652 7.53 21.79 -24.72
CA ALA A 652 6.87 20.50 -24.62
C ALA A 652 6.72 20.13 -23.13
N PRO A 653 5.55 19.64 -22.69
CA PRO A 653 5.36 19.31 -21.28
C PRO A 653 6.29 18.17 -20.87
N ASP A 654 7.07 18.42 -19.80
CA ASP A 654 8.04 17.49 -19.21
C ASP A 654 7.34 16.30 -18.49
N LEU A 655 6.09 16.49 -18.08
CA LEU A 655 5.34 15.48 -17.32
C LEU A 655 4.53 14.54 -18.23
N PRO A 656 4.59 13.22 -18.02
CA PRO A 656 3.85 12.25 -18.81
C PRO A 656 2.35 12.49 -18.88
N LEU A 657 1.73 12.89 -17.76
CA LEU A 657 0.29 13.17 -17.68
C LEU A 657 -0.15 14.29 -18.64
N LEU A 658 0.73 15.23 -18.99
CA LEU A 658 0.40 16.39 -19.80
C LEU A 658 0.57 16.14 -21.32
N ARG A 659 1.22 15.04 -21.72
CA ARG A 659 1.49 14.75 -23.14
C ARG A 659 0.20 14.61 -23.96
N GLY A 660 0.15 15.33 -25.08
CA GLY A 660 -0.96 15.29 -26.04
C GLY A 660 -2.24 15.99 -25.57
N LYS A 661 -2.17 16.81 -24.51
CA LYS A 661 -3.30 17.59 -23.99
C LYS A 661 -3.14 19.07 -24.36
N GLY A 662 -4.26 19.73 -24.67
CA GLY A 662 -4.26 21.10 -25.17
C GLY A 662 -5.54 21.84 -24.79
N LEU A 663 -5.66 23.09 -25.24
CA LEU A 663 -6.91 23.83 -25.14
C LEU A 663 -8.00 23.18 -26.00
N VAL A 664 -9.26 23.32 -25.60
CA VAL A 664 -10.42 22.83 -26.36
C VAL A 664 -11.19 24.03 -26.90
N GLY A 665 -11.22 24.19 -28.22
CA GLY A 665 -11.87 25.35 -28.85
C GLY A 665 -11.28 26.70 -28.41
N GLY A 666 -10.00 26.74 -28.03
CA GLY A 666 -9.33 27.94 -27.51
C GLY A 666 -9.68 28.30 -26.06
N ARG A 667 -10.33 27.40 -25.32
CA ARG A 667 -10.66 27.54 -23.90
C ARG A 667 -9.81 26.59 -23.05
N ALA A 668 -9.61 26.96 -21.78
CA ALA A 668 -8.99 26.08 -20.80
C ALA A 668 -9.79 24.78 -20.69
N ALA A 669 -9.09 23.68 -20.42
CA ALA A 669 -9.68 22.34 -20.39
C ALA A 669 -9.11 21.52 -19.23
N LEU A 670 -9.99 20.79 -18.55
CA LEU A 670 -9.62 19.80 -17.55
C LEU A 670 -9.71 18.41 -18.17
N TYR A 671 -8.60 17.68 -18.14
CA TYR A 671 -8.57 16.26 -18.48
C TYR A 671 -8.56 15.45 -17.19
N VAL A 672 -9.59 14.62 -17.02
CA VAL A 672 -9.70 13.71 -15.88
C VAL A 672 -9.28 12.32 -16.35
N CYS A 673 -8.20 11.81 -15.76
CA CYS A 673 -7.58 10.55 -16.13
C CYS A 673 -7.46 9.62 -14.94
N ARG A 674 -7.36 8.31 -15.22
CA ARG A 674 -7.03 7.27 -14.24
C ARG A 674 -6.33 6.12 -14.96
N ASN A 675 -5.24 5.62 -14.39
CA ASN A 675 -4.43 4.56 -14.99
C ASN A 675 -4.02 4.90 -16.45
N PHE A 676 -3.63 6.15 -16.70
CA PHE A 676 -3.18 6.64 -18.02
C PHE A 676 -4.26 6.73 -19.12
N ALA A 677 -5.53 6.43 -18.81
CA ALA A 677 -6.68 6.66 -19.68
C ALA A 677 -7.45 7.90 -19.23
N CYS A 678 -7.90 8.73 -20.17
CA CYS A 678 -8.61 9.98 -19.88
C CYS A 678 -10.03 9.94 -20.42
N LEU A 679 -10.97 10.59 -19.72
CA LEU A 679 -12.28 10.93 -20.27
C LEU A 679 -12.15 12.05 -21.33
N ALA A 680 -13.28 12.35 -21.99
CA ALA A 680 -13.39 13.55 -22.79
C ALA A 680 -13.04 14.80 -21.95
N PRO A 681 -12.32 15.78 -22.52
CA PRO A 681 -11.93 16.98 -21.78
C PRO A 681 -13.15 17.81 -21.37
N VAL A 682 -13.11 18.32 -20.14
CA VAL A 682 -14.15 19.14 -19.55
C VAL A 682 -13.78 20.61 -19.68
N THR A 683 -14.65 21.41 -20.30
CA THR A 683 -14.49 22.88 -20.43
C THR A 683 -15.50 23.67 -19.61
N GLU A 684 -16.56 23.02 -19.13
CA GLU A 684 -17.62 23.63 -18.34
C GLU A 684 -17.58 23.07 -16.90
N PRO A 685 -17.56 23.92 -15.85
CA PRO A 685 -17.43 23.47 -14.46
C PRO A 685 -18.49 22.46 -14.01
N GLY A 686 -19.73 22.61 -14.51
CA GLY A 686 -20.86 21.75 -14.13
C GLY A 686 -20.67 20.28 -14.49
N ASP A 687 -19.80 19.98 -15.46
CA ASP A 687 -19.57 18.62 -15.94
C ASP A 687 -18.49 17.86 -15.14
N ILE A 688 -17.74 18.56 -14.27
CA ILE A 688 -16.66 17.97 -13.46
C ILE A 688 -17.21 16.87 -12.54
N GLU A 689 -18.40 17.03 -11.98
CA GLU A 689 -19.01 16.02 -11.11
C GLU A 689 -19.22 14.69 -11.82
N GLY A 690 -19.82 14.75 -13.02
CA GLY A 690 -20.06 13.57 -13.84
C GLY A 690 -18.74 12.89 -14.22
N ALA A 691 -17.74 13.68 -14.63
CA ALA A 691 -16.42 13.16 -14.99
C ALA A 691 -15.72 12.45 -13.80
N LEU A 692 -15.88 12.95 -12.57
CA LEU A 692 -15.35 12.30 -11.36
C LEU A 692 -16.17 11.07 -10.95
N ALA A 693 -17.50 11.07 -11.16
CA ALA A 693 -18.40 9.98 -10.79
C ALA A 693 -18.32 8.78 -11.74
N ASP A 694 -18.23 9.01 -13.05
CA ASP A 694 -18.15 7.96 -14.09
C ASP A 694 -16.88 7.10 -13.95
N GLN A 695 -15.82 7.65 -13.37
CA GLN A 695 -14.59 6.93 -13.03
C GLN A 695 -14.69 6.15 -11.70
N GLY A 696 -15.67 6.48 -10.85
CA GLY A 696 -15.93 5.80 -9.57
C GLY A 696 -16.72 4.49 -9.71
N THR A 697 -17.54 4.36 -10.75
CA THR A 697 -18.33 3.16 -11.04
C THR A 697 -17.51 2.08 -11.76
N ALA A 698 -16.57 2.45 -12.65
CA ALA A 698 -15.62 1.53 -13.28
C ALA A 698 -14.65 0.88 -12.25
N SER A 699 -14.29 1.61 -11.19
CA SER A 699 -13.34 1.17 -10.14
C SER A 699 -13.92 0.25 -9.06
N ARG A 700 -15.25 0.15 -8.92
CA ARG A 700 -15.86 -0.72 -7.89
C ARG A 700 -15.69 -2.22 -8.17
N ALA A 701 -15.37 -2.59 -9.41
CA ALA A 701 -15.09 -3.98 -9.78
C ALA A 701 -13.67 -4.44 -9.41
N ASP A 702 -12.77 -3.51 -9.06
CA ASP A 702 -11.31 -3.74 -9.07
C ASP A 702 -10.64 -3.33 -7.74
N VAL A 703 -11.34 -3.57 -6.61
CA VAL A 703 -10.81 -3.30 -5.27
C VAL A 703 -9.59 -4.21 -5.03
N ARG A 704 -8.39 -3.68 -5.26
CA ARG A 704 -7.13 -4.31 -4.91
C ARG A 704 -7.15 -4.66 -3.42
N THR A 705 -7.03 -5.94 -3.10
CA THR A 705 -7.00 -6.47 -1.73
C THR A 705 -5.66 -6.16 -1.06
N GLY A 706 -5.44 -4.88 -0.75
CA GLY A 706 -4.33 -4.37 0.06
C GLY A 706 -2.97 -4.29 -0.64
N ILE A 707 -2.04 -3.58 0.01
CA ILE A 707 -0.62 -3.52 -0.37
C ILE A 707 0.04 -4.80 0.15
N ALA A 708 0.16 -5.83 -0.69
CA ALA A 708 0.80 -7.08 -0.29
C ALA A 708 2.32 -6.89 -0.13
N VAL A 709 2.85 -7.20 1.06
CA VAL A 709 4.29 -7.16 1.33
C VAL A 709 5.00 -8.25 0.54
N ARG A 710 5.83 -7.85 -0.43
CA ARG A 710 6.70 -8.77 -1.16
C ARG A 710 7.71 -9.40 -0.19
N ARG A 711 7.71 -10.73 -0.06
CA ARG A 711 8.66 -11.42 0.81
C ARG A 711 10.07 -11.33 0.20
N PRO A 712 11.09 -10.89 0.96
CA PRO A 712 12.44 -10.88 0.47
C PRO A 712 12.97 -12.31 0.28
N GLY A 713 13.89 -12.47 -0.65
CA GLY A 713 14.56 -13.74 -0.92
C GLY A 713 13.97 -14.54 -2.08
N ARG A 714 14.74 -15.55 -2.48
CA ARG A 714 14.49 -16.43 -3.62
C ARG A 714 15.00 -17.84 -3.32
N ALA A 715 14.67 -18.82 -4.15
CA ALA A 715 15.27 -20.14 -4.10
C ALA A 715 16.80 -20.03 -4.16
N THR A 716 17.51 -20.75 -3.27
CA THR A 716 18.98 -20.78 -3.27
C THR A 716 19.48 -22.19 -3.51
N THR A 717 20.71 -22.30 -4.04
CA THR A 717 21.41 -23.59 -4.19
C THR A 717 21.48 -24.34 -2.87
N ARG A 718 21.77 -23.64 -1.77
CA ARG A 718 21.86 -24.25 -0.43
C ARG A 718 20.49 -24.73 0.05
N GLY A 719 19.46 -23.89 -0.02
CA GLY A 719 18.12 -24.19 0.49
C GLY A 719 17.45 -25.34 -0.27
N THR A 720 17.48 -25.27 -1.60
CA THR A 720 16.92 -26.33 -2.46
C THR A 720 17.65 -27.66 -2.31
N ALA A 721 18.99 -27.67 -2.26
CA ALA A 721 19.77 -28.90 -2.04
C ALA A 721 19.60 -29.48 -0.63
N ALA A 722 19.44 -28.65 0.39
CA ALA A 722 19.14 -29.10 1.75
C ALA A 722 17.76 -29.79 1.82
N ARG A 723 16.75 -29.20 1.16
CA ARG A 723 15.42 -29.79 1.08
C ARG A 723 15.42 -31.11 0.32
N ALA A 724 16.06 -31.18 -0.84
CA ALA A 724 16.20 -32.40 -1.62
C ALA A 724 16.85 -33.52 -0.78
N ARG A 725 17.98 -33.25 -0.11
CA ARG A 725 18.67 -34.20 0.76
C ARG A 725 17.77 -34.80 1.83
N ARG A 726 16.99 -33.97 2.54
CA ARG A 726 16.04 -34.42 3.57
C ARG A 726 15.04 -35.44 3.04
N PHE A 727 14.52 -35.24 1.82
CA PHE A 727 13.55 -36.17 1.22
C PHE A 727 14.21 -37.40 0.59
N THR A 728 15.44 -37.27 0.08
CA THR A 728 16.25 -38.41 -0.36
C THR A 728 16.54 -39.35 0.81
N GLU A 729 16.90 -38.82 1.98
CA GLU A 729 17.09 -39.60 3.23
C GLU A 729 15.79 -40.25 3.71
N ALA A 730 14.63 -39.63 3.42
CA ALA A 730 13.30 -40.17 3.72
C ALA A 730 12.77 -41.17 2.67
N GLY A 731 13.61 -41.60 1.70
CA GLY A 731 13.26 -42.65 0.73
C GLY A 731 12.91 -42.17 -0.68
N LEU A 732 12.95 -40.87 -0.98
CA LEU A 732 12.76 -40.31 -2.33
C LEU A 732 14.11 -40.21 -3.08
N THR A 733 14.88 -41.30 -3.11
CA THR A 733 16.28 -41.33 -3.56
C THR A 733 16.50 -40.92 -5.01
N HIS A 734 15.48 -41.03 -5.86
CA HIS A 734 15.55 -40.73 -7.29
C HIS A 734 14.70 -39.51 -7.69
N GLY A 735 14.14 -38.80 -6.71
CA GLY A 735 13.10 -37.81 -6.92
C GLY A 735 13.59 -36.42 -7.33
N TYR A 736 14.89 -36.17 -7.33
CA TYR A 736 15.46 -34.81 -7.47
C TYR A 736 16.56 -34.75 -8.54
N THR A 737 16.68 -33.58 -9.17
CA THR A 737 17.69 -33.30 -10.20
C THR A 737 18.06 -31.81 -10.20
N ALA A 738 19.15 -31.44 -10.88
CA ALA A 738 19.51 -30.05 -11.10
C ALA A 738 18.52 -29.38 -12.07
N LEU A 739 18.17 -28.11 -11.81
CA LEU A 739 17.41 -27.27 -12.72
C LEU A 739 18.36 -26.65 -13.76
N GLY A 740 18.76 -27.45 -14.75
CA GLY A 740 19.74 -27.05 -15.76
C GLY A 740 21.06 -26.61 -15.10
N SER A 741 21.63 -25.49 -15.58
CA SER A 741 22.86 -24.89 -15.03
C SER A 741 22.62 -23.80 -13.98
N THR A 742 21.41 -23.65 -13.46
CA THR A 742 21.07 -22.62 -12.44
C THR A 742 21.70 -22.88 -11.06
N GLY A 743 22.17 -24.11 -10.82
CA GLY A 743 22.62 -24.57 -9.51
C GLY A 743 21.50 -24.86 -8.51
N LEU A 744 20.23 -24.72 -8.89
CA LEU A 744 19.08 -25.10 -8.05
C LEU A 744 18.77 -26.60 -8.17
N THR A 745 18.27 -27.22 -7.10
CA THR A 745 17.80 -28.61 -7.11
C THR A 745 16.28 -28.67 -7.04
N VAL A 746 15.65 -29.41 -7.95
CA VAL A 746 14.19 -29.49 -8.04
C VAL A 746 13.72 -30.94 -8.08
N SER A 747 12.46 -31.17 -7.71
CA SER A 747 11.81 -32.47 -7.82
C SER A 747 11.50 -32.77 -9.28
N ARG A 748 11.67 -34.04 -9.69
CA ARG A 748 11.32 -34.54 -11.03
C ARG A 748 9.82 -34.47 -11.33
N LEU A 749 9.00 -34.25 -10.31
CA LEU A 749 7.59 -33.93 -10.43
C LEU A 749 7.34 -32.55 -9.79
N GLY A 750 6.83 -31.62 -10.58
CA GLY A 750 6.46 -30.27 -10.17
C GLY A 750 4.95 -30.09 -10.06
N PHE A 751 4.53 -29.07 -9.32
CA PHE A 751 3.11 -28.72 -9.17
C PHE A 751 2.70 -27.74 -10.26
N GLY A 752 1.87 -28.18 -11.20
CA GLY A 752 1.31 -27.33 -12.26
C GLY A 752 -0.03 -26.70 -11.83
N CYS A 753 -0.12 -25.37 -11.87
CA CYS A 753 -1.30 -24.64 -11.40
C CYS A 753 -2.37 -24.35 -12.49
N TYR A 754 -2.33 -25.04 -13.63
CA TYR A 754 -3.37 -24.87 -14.65
C TYR A 754 -4.73 -25.36 -14.11
N ARG A 755 -5.74 -24.46 -14.12
CA ARG A 755 -7.06 -24.65 -13.49
C ARG A 755 -7.01 -24.85 -11.96
N VAL A 756 -6.07 -24.14 -11.33
CA VAL A 756 -6.00 -23.97 -9.87
C VAL A 756 -6.36 -22.51 -9.57
N ASP A 757 -7.12 -22.26 -8.53
CA ASP A 757 -7.60 -20.93 -8.11
C ASP A 757 -7.53 -20.80 -6.58
N ASP A 758 -7.66 -19.56 -6.11
CA ASP A 758 -7.67 -19.16 -4.71
C ASP A 758 -9.06 -19.24 -4.05
N GLU A 759 -10.11 -19.50 -4.82
CA GLU A 759 -11.49 -19.59 -4.33
C GLU A 759 -11.87 -20.99 -3.84
N THR A 760 -11.21 -22.04 -4.37
CA THR A 760 -11.49 -23.43 -4.02
C THR A 760 -10.58 -23.91 -2.88
N PRO A 761 -11.11 -24.23 -1.68
CA PRO A 761 -10.29 -24.65 -0.53
C PRO A 761 -9.43 -25.90 -0.81
N GLU A 762 -9.94 -26.85 -1.58
CA GLU A 762 -9.25 -28.09 -1.92
C GLU A 762 -7.95 -27.85 -2.72
N HIS A 763 -7.87 -26.76 -3.49
CA HIS A 763 -6.66 -26.36 -4.20
C HIS A 763 -5.53 -25.97 -3.24
N LYS A 764 -5.87 -25.24 -2.17
CA LYS A 764 -4.95 -24.87 -1.10
C LYS A 764 -4.40 -26.11 -0.40
N ASP A 765 -5.30 -27.04 -0.08
CA ASP A 765 -4.95 -28.30 0.59
C ASP A 765 -4.02 -29.15 -0.28
N ALA A 766 -4.30 -29.22 -1.59
CA ALA A 766 -3.50 -30.01 -2.51
C ALA A 766 -2.09 -29.43 -2.71
N LEU A 767 -1.94 -28.11 -2.89
CA LEU A 767 -0.62 -27.49 -2.98
C LEU A 767 0.18 -27.67 -1.67
N THR A 768 -0.49 -27.48 -0.54
CA THR A 768 0.10 -27.70 0.79
C THR A 768 0.59 -29.14 0.96
N ALA A 769 -0.24 -30.13 0.58
CA ALA A 769 0.11 -31.54 0.62
C ALA A 769 1.27 -31.88 -0.32
N ALA A 770 1.31 -31.31 -1.53
CA ALA A 770 2.39 -31.56 -2.49
C ALA A 770 3.74 -31.05 -1.98
N LEU A 771 3.76 -29.84 -1.41
CA LEU A 771 4.97 -29.29 -0.80
C LEU A 771 5.45 -30.17 0.35
N GLN A 772 4.54 -30.66 1.20
CA GLN A 772 4.88 -31.58 2.29
C GLN A 772 5.36 -32.94 1.81
N ALA A 773 4.84 -33.43 0.68
CA ALA A 773 5.22 -34.70 0.07
C ALA A 773 6.56 -34.64 -0.70
N GLY A 774 7.25 -33.49 -0.70
CA GLY A 774 8.58 -33.34 -1.29
C GLY A 774 8.62 -32.60 -2.63
N CYS A 775 7.50 -32.02 -3.08
CA CYS A 775 7.51 -31.15 -4.25
C CYS A 775 8.31 -29.87 -3.95
N THR A 776 9.14 -29.45 -4.90
CA THR A 776 10.04 -28.28 -4.76
C THR A 776 10.01 -27.34 -5.96
N LEU A 777 9.16 -27.61 -6.96
CA LEU A 777 8.95 -26.74 -8.11
C LEU A 777 7.46 -26.50 -8.30
N ILE A 778 7.07 -25.23 -8.35
CA ILE A 778 5.70 -24.78 -8.62
C ILE A 778 5.70 -24.02 -9.93
N ASP A 779 4.74 -24.33 -10.80
CA ASP A 779 4.54 -23.72 -12.10
C ASP A 779 3.16 -23.06 -12.17
N THR A 780 3.13 -21.73 -12.27
CA THR A 780 1.92 -20.89 -12.29
C THR A 780 1.99 -19.85 -13.41
N SER A 781 0.99 -18.98 -13.57
CA SER A 781 0.91 -18.01 -14.67
C SER A 781 -0.05 -16.86 -14.37
N THR A 782 0.20 -15.68 -14.93
CA THR A 782 -0.65 -14.49 -14.74
C THR A 782 -2.08 -14.66 -15.25
N ASN A 783 -2.30 -15.54 -16.23
CA ASN A 783 -3.60 -15.81 -16.84
C ASN A 783 -4.32 -17.03 -16.27
N TYR A 784 -3.66 -17.86 -15.44
CA TYR A 784 -4.32 -19.01 -14.85
C TYR A 784 -5.30 -18.50 -13.79
N THR A 785 -6.59 -18.68 -14.08
CA THR A 785 -7.73 -18.22 -13.27
C THR A 785 -7.65 -16.71 -12.98
N ASP A 786 -7.24 -15.94 -13.99
CA ASP A 786 -7.01 -14.49 -13.90
C ASP A 786 -6.11 -14.07 -12.71
N GLY A 787 -5.02 -14.82 -12.53
CA GLY A 787 -4.08 -14.62 -11.44
C GLY A 787 -4.45 -15.31 -10.13
N GLY A 788 -5.60 -15.97 -10.04
CA GLY A 788 -6.02 -16.70 -8.83
C GLY A 788 -5.03 -17.78 -8.40
N SER A 789 -4.42 -18.46 -9.37
CA SER A 789 -3.36 -19.42 -9.08
C SER A 789 -2.10 -18.79 -8.45
N GLU A 790 -1.71 -17.58 -8.86
CA GLU A 790 -0.57 -16.86 -8.27
C GLU A 790 -0.88 -16.42 -6.84
N ARG A 791 -2.11 -15.90 -6.60
CA ARG A 791 -2.58 -15.53 -5.27
C ARG A 791 -2.61 -16.74 -4.32
N LEU A 792 -3.11 -17.90 -4.78
CA LEU A 792 -3.08 -19.14 -4.00
C LEU A 792 -1.64 -19.55 -3.64
N VAL A 793 -0.73 -19.56 -4.62
CA VAL A 793 0.68 -19.93 -4.41
C VAL A 793 1.33 -18.97 -3.40
N GLY A 794 1.11 -17.66 -3.56
CA GLY A 794 1.59 -16.64 -2.65
C GLY A 794 1.14 -16.90 -1.21
N ALA A 795 -0.17 -17.12 -1.02
CA ALA A 795 -0.79 -17.39 0.28
C ALA A 795 -0.28 -18.69 0.93
N VAL A 796 -0.21 -19.81 0.21
CA VAL A 796 0.27 -21.09 0.75
C VAL A 796 1.73 -20.99 1.19
N LEU A 797 2.59 -20.38 0.36
CA LEU A 797 3.98 -20.18 0.74
C LEU A 797 4.10 -19.26 1.96
N ALA A 798 3.24 -18.24 2.07
CA ALA A 798 3.27 -17.29 3.18
C ALA A 798 2.87 -17.95 4.49
N ASP A 799 1.80 -18.76 4.46
CA ASP A 799 1.34 -19.53 5.62
C ASP A 799 2.40 -20.54 6.08
N LEU A 800 2.97 -21.32 5.16
CA LEU A 800 4.00 -22.31 5.52
C LEU A 800 5.31 -21.69 6.03
N ALA A 801 5.68 -20.51 5.53
CA ALA A 801 6.84 -19.77 6.03
C ALA A 801 6.58 -19.20 7.43
N ARG A 802 5.39 -18.63 7.67
CA ARG A 802 4.99 -18.09 8.97
C ARG A 802 4.99 -19.16 10.07
N ASP A 803 4.57 -20.37 9.73
CA ASP A 803 4.57 -21.52 10.63
C ASP A 803 5.98 -22.15 10.83
N GLY A 804 7.02 -21.65 10.15
CA GLY A 804 8.36 -22.25 10.17
C GLY A 804 8.46 -23.62 9.50
N ARG A 805 7.45 -24.01 8.69
CA ARG A 805 7.35 -25.33 8.06
C ARG A 805 8.07 -25.40 6.71
N LEU A 806 8.21 -24.26 6.03
CA LEU A 806 8.86 -24.15 4.72
C LEU A 806 9.58 -22.81 4.56
N PRO A 807 10.93 -22.78 4.52
CA PRO A 807 11.63 -21.54 4.21
C PRO A 807 11.51 -21.21 2.71
N ARG A 808 11.47 -19.92 2.37
CA ARG A 808 11.30 -19.42 0.99
C ARG A 808 12.41 -19.90 0.05
N ASP A 809 13.62 -20.07 0.56
CA ASP A 809 14.81 -20.43 -0.22
C ASP A 809 14.86 -21.90 -0.68
N ALA A 810 13.88 -22.71 -0.27
CA ALA A 810 13.87 -24.15 -0.51
C ALA A 810 12.93 -24.60 -1.64
N VAL A 811 12.14 -23.70 -2.24
CA VAL A 811 11.18 -24.01 -3.31
C VAL A 811 11.34 -23.04 -4.46
N VAL A 812 11.29 -23.56 -5.69
CA VAL A 812 11.39 -22.80 -6.93
C VAL A 812 9.98 -22.47 -7.43
N VAL A 813 9.73 -21.20 -7.70
CA VAL A 813 8.48 -20.69 -8.29
C VAL A 813 8.73 -20.19 -9.70
N VAL A 814 8.01 -20.79 -10.65
CA VAL A 814 8.00 -20.42 -12.06
C VAL A 814 6.66 -19.73 -12.36
N SER A 815 6.70 -18.52 -12.93
CA SER A 815 5.52 -17.86 -13.50
C SER A 815 5.76 -17.46 -14.96
N LYS A 816 4.68 -17.18 -15.71
CA LYS A 816 4.77 -16.77 -17.12
C LYS A 816 4.02 -15.48 -17.41
N LEU A 817 4.56 -14.72 -18.37
CA LEU A 817 4.05 -13.42 -18.81
C LEU A 817 3.74 -13.44 -20.32
N GLY A 818 2.90 -12.52 -20.78
CA GLY A 818 2.66 -12.24 -22.21
C GLY A 818 1.24 -12.54 -22.69
N TYR A 819 0.46 -13.24 -21.87
CA TYR A 819 -0.94 -13.56 -22.16
C TYR A 819 -1.87 -12.39 -21.79
N VAL A 820 -2.84 -12.07 -22.67
CA VAL A 820 -3.79 -10.96 -22.47
C VAL A 820 -5.22 -11.52 -22.51
N GLN A 821 -5.75 -11.80 -21.32
CA GLN A 821 -7.09 -12.33 -21.04
C GLN A 821 -7.60 -11.75 -19.72
N GLY A 822 -8.90 -11.88 -19.45
CA GLY A 822 -9.52 -11.42 -18.19
C GLY A 822 -9.28 -9.92 -17.96
N GLU A 823 -8.87 -9.56 -16.76
CA GLU A 823 -8.47 -8.19 -16.39
C GLU A 823 -7.46 -7.57 -17.37
N ASN A 824 -6.48 -8.35 -17.86
CA ASN A 824 -5.47 -7.83 -18.79
C ASN A 824 -6.07 -7.49 -20.16
N LEU A 825 -7.10 -8.21 -20.59
CA LEU A 825 -7.81 -7.93 -21.83
C LEU A 825 -8.65 -6.66 -21.69
N VAL A 826 -9.34 -6.50 -20.55
CA VAL A 826 -10.08 -5.27 -20.23
C VAL A 826 -9.14 -4.06 -20.29
N LEU A 827 -8.00 -4.12 -19.61
CA LEU A 827 -6.99 -3.05 -19.64
C LEU A 827 -6.48 -2.77 -21.07
N ALA A 828 -6.19 -3.82 -21.86
CA ALA A 828 -5.72 -3.65 -23.23
C ALA A 828 -6.78 -3.01 -24.13
N GLN A 829 -8.05 -3.38 -23.95
CA GLN A 829 -9.18 -2.80 -24.68
C GLN A 829 -9.44 -1.35 -24.28
N GLU A 830 -9.36 -1.02 -22.98
CA GLU A 830 -9.47 0.35 -22.48
C GLU A 830 -8.37 1.25 -23.04
N ARG A 831 -7.12 0.76 -23.05
CA ARG A 831 -5.98 1.48 -23.64
C ARG A 831 -6.11 1.66 -25.15
N LEU A 832 -6.61 0.65 -25.86
CA LEU A 832 -6.90 0.74 -27.29
C LEU A 832 -7.99 1.79 -27.56
N ALA A 833 -9.08 1.78 -26.78
CA ALA A 833 -10.16 2.76 -26.87
C ALA A 833 -9.68 4.19 -26.54
N ALA A 834 -8.71 4.33 -25.63
CA ALA A 834 -8.07 5.59 -25.28
C ALA A 834 -6.99 6.06 -26.29
N GLY A 835 -6.80 5.34 -27.41
CA GLY A 835 -5.81 5.70 -28.44
C GLY A 835 -4.35 5.46 -28.04
N LYS A 836 -4.09 4.67 -26.99
CA LYS A 836 -2.75 4.33 -26.47
C LYS A 836 -2.56 2.82 -26.30
N PRO A 837 -2.77 2.00 -27.35
CA PRO A 837 -2.63 0.56 -27.24
C PRO A 837 -1.21 0.20 -26.81
N PHE A 838 -1.05 -0.92 -26.10
CA PHE A 838 0.28 -1.48 -25.91
C PHE A 838 0.88 -1.78 -27.28
N PRO A 839 2.15 -1.41 -27.54
CA PRO A 839 2.77 -1.70 -28.81
C PRO A 839 2.80 -3.20 -29.09
N GLU A 840 2.74 -3.55 -30.38
CA GLU A 840 2.94 -4.93 -30.85
C GLU A 840 1.93 -5.96 -30.32
N MET A 841 0.77 -5.52 -29.82
CA MET A 841 -0.33 -6.38 -29.40
C MET A 841 -0.84 -7.25 -30.56
N VAL A 842 -1.09 -8.52 -30.26
CA VAL A 842 -1.52 -9.53 -31.22
C VAL A 842 -2.89 -10.08 -30.82
N GLU A 843 -3.82 -10.15 -31.78
CA GLU A 843 -5.19 -10.63 -31.56
C GLU A 843 -5.39 -11.96 -32.29
N TYR A 844 -4.96 -13.05 -31.66
CA TYR A 844 -4.95 -14.36 -32.33
C TYR A 844 -6.35 -15.02 -32.36
N MET A 845 -7.18 -14.84 -31.32
CA MET A 845 -8.56 -15.34 -31.30
C MET A 845 -9.47 -14.40 -30.49
N GLU A 846 -10.78 -14.49 -30.71
CA GLU A 846 -11.77 -13.71 -29.96
C GLU A 846 -11.61 -13.90 -28.44
N GLY A 847 -11.41 -12.81 -27.71
CA GLY A 847 -11.19 -12.82 -26.25
C GLY A 847 -9.81 -13.32 -25.80
N CYS A 848 -8.84 -13.49 -26.71
CA CYS A 848 -7.51 -14.01 -26.39
C CYS A 848 -6.42 -13.27 -27.17
N TRP A 849 -5.74 -12.33 -26.50
CA TRP A 849 -4.67 -11.52 -27.08
C TRP A 849 -3.29 -11.92 -26.50
N HIS A 850 -2.22 -11.42 -27.11
CA HIS A 850 -0.83 -11.68 -26.70
C HIS A 850 0.07 -10.47 -26.93
N CYS A 851 1.04 -10.25 -26.05
CA CYS A 851 2.02 -9.16 -26.18
C CYS A 851 3.36 -9.51 -25.52
N LEU A 852 4.46 -9.28 -26.24
CA LEU A 852 5.83 -9.43 -25.75
C LEU A 852 6.55 -8.10 -25.53
N HIS A 853 5.88 -6.97 -25.80
CA HIS A 853 6.52 -5.67 -25.72
C HIS A 853 6.95 -5.36 -24.27
N PRO A 854 8.17 -4.80 -24.04
CA PRO A 854 8.68 -4.53 -22.70
C PRO A 854 7.76 -3.70 -21.79
N GLU A 855 6.97 -2.78 -22.36
CA GLU A 855 5.99 -1.98 -21.61
C GLU A 855 4.92 -2.87 -20.95
N PHE A 856 4.38 -3.83 -21.69
CA PHE A 856 3.39 -4.77 -21.18
C PHE A 856 4.00 -5.78 -20.20
N LEU A 857 5.20 -6.30 -20.52
CA LEU A 857 5.88 -7.26 -19.66
C LEU A 857 6.27 -6.67 -18.29
N ARG A 858 6.61 -5.37 -18.24
CA ARG A 858 6.91 -4.65 -17.00
C ARG A 858 5.71 -4.63 -16.05
N ASP A 859 4.55 -4.29 -16.60
CA ASP A 859 3.27 -4.25 -15.88
C ASP A 859 2.85 -5.64 -15.39
N GLN A 860 2.94 -6.65 -16.28
CA GLN A 860 2.65 -8.05 -15.93
C GLN A 860 3.58 -8.59 -14.83
N LEU A 861 4.89 -8.33 -14.91
CA LEU A 861 5.84 -8.79 -13.90
C LEU A 861 5.56 -8.15 -12.53
N ALA A 862 5.21 -6.86 -12.49
CA ALA A 862 4.87 -6.18 -11.23
C ALA A 862 3.65 -6.84 -10.57
N ARG A 863 2.57 -7.06 -11.33
CA ARG A 863 1.37 -7.74 -10.82
C ARG A 863 1.65 -9.18 -10.39
N SER A 864 2.45 -9.92 -11.14
CA SER A 864 2.84 -11.30 -10.80
C SER A 864 3.57 -11.36 -9.46
N LEU A 865 4.56 -10.49 -9.24
CA LEU A 865 5.29 -10.40 -7.97
C LEU A 865 4.39 -10.04 -6.79
N ASP A 866 3.42 -9.15 -7.00
CA ASP A 866 2.45 -8.75 -5.98
C ASP A 866 1.51 -9.90 -5.62
N ARG A 867 0.92 -10.59 -6.61
CA ARG A 867 0.03 -11.75 -6.40
C ARG A 867 0.77 -12.90 -5.71
N LEU A 868 2.02 -13.18 -6.11
CA LEU A 868 2.87 -14.20 -5.49
C LEU A 868 3.44 -13.78 -4.13
N GLN A 869 3.38 -12.49 -3.80
CA GLN A 869 3.99 -11.89 -2.61
C GLN A 869 5.51 -12.18 -2.54
N LEU A 870 6.22 -12.00 -3.66
CA LEU A 870 7.65 -12.29 -3.79
C LEU A 870 8.43 -11.04 -4.20
N GLY A 871 9.59 -10.80 -3.58
CA GLY A 871 10.52 -9.76 -4.03
C GLY A 871 11.28 -10.14 -5.30
N THR A 872 11.53 -11.44 -5.47
CA THR A 872 12.20 -12.01 -6.65
C THR A 872 11.45 -13.25 -7.13
N LEU A 873 11.12 -13.29 -8.42
CA LEU A 873 10.62 -14.49 -9.10
C LEU A 873 11.80 -15.40 -9.49
N ASP A 874 11.73 -16.70 -9.15
CA ASP A 874 12.87 -17.59 -9.39
C ASP A 874 13.08 -17.84 -10.89
N VAL A 875 11.98 -18.05 -11.63
CA VAL A 875 12.00 -18.21 -13.09
C VAL A 875 10.81 -17.49 -13.71
N CYS A 876 11.09 -16.59 -14.66
CA CYS A 876 10.08 -15.92 -15.47
C CYS A 876 10.07 -16.49 -16.89
N LEU A 877 8.95 -17.05 -17.36
CA LEU A 877 8.82 -17.53 -18.74
C LEU A 877 8.04 -16.57 -19.63
N LEU A 878 8.43 -16.42 -20.89
CA LEU A 878 7.54 -15.90 -21.92
C LEU A 878 6.51 -16.98 -22.27
N HIS A 879 5.21 -16.66 -22.16
CA HIS A 879 4.13 -17.61 -22.33
C HIS A 879 3.70 -17.67 -23.79
N ASN A 880 3.97 -18.80 -24.45
CA ASN A 880 3.59 -19.13 -25.83
C ASN A 880 3.83 -17.97 -26.81
N PRO A 881 5.09 -17.49 -26.95
CA PRO A 881 5.40 -16.38 -27.82
C PRO A 881 4.98 -16.64 -29.27
N GLU A 882 4.90 -17.91 -29.69
CA GLU A 882 4.47 -18.34 -31.02
C GLU A 882 3.09 -17.83 -31.47
N TYR A 883 2.22 -17.32 -30.57
CA TYR A 883 0.93 -16.75 -30.99
C TYR A 883 1.04 -15.55 -31.93
N PHE A 884 2.20 -14.88 -31.94
CA PHE A 884 2.52 -13.93 -33.01
C PHE A 884 2.57 -14.61 -34.40
N LEU A 885 3.20 -15.79 -34.50
CA LEU A 885 3.28 -16.57 -35.74
C LEU A 885 1.89 -17.04 -36.16
N SER A 886 1.08 -17.50 -35.21
CA SER A 886 -0.29 -17.96 -35.46
C SER A 886 -1.18 -16.83 -36.00
N ASP A 887 -1.10 -15.62 -35.43
CA ASP A 887 -1.81 -14.44 -35.94
C ASP A 887 -1.30 -14.00 -37.31
N ALA A 888 0.02 -13.98 -37.52
CA ALA A 888 0.61 -13.65 -38.81
C ALA A 888 0.15 -14.61 -39.92
N GLN A 889 0.03 -15.89 -39.60
CA GLN A 889 -0.50 -16.91 -40.51
C GLN A 889 -1.99 -16.67 -40.82
N MET A 890 -2.82 -16.38 -39.82
CA MET A 890 -4.24 -16.04 -40.00
C MET A 890 -4.43 -14.79 -40.88
N ARG A 891 -3.57 -13.79 -40.71
CA ARG A 891 -3.59 -12.54 -41.48
C ARG A 891 -2.88 -12.62 -42.84
N ARG A 892 -2.25 -13.77 -43.17
CA ARG A 892 -1.41 -13.98 -44.37
C ARG A 892 -0.31 -12.91 -44.52
N ALA A 893 0.32 -12.52 -43.41
CA ALA A 893 1.32 -11.47 -43.38
C ALA A 893 2.69 -11.97 -43.89
N GLY A 894 3.16 -11.46 -45.03
CA GLY A 894 4.55 -11.64 -45.50
C GLY A 894 4.98 -13.07 -45.87
N SER A 895 6.28 -13.24 -46.15
CA SER A 895 6.90 -14.58 -46.29
C SER A 895 7.23 -15.15 -44.91
N LEU A 896 7.26 -16.49 -44.80
CA LEU A 896 7.56 -17.17 -43.53
C LEU A 896 8.92 -16.76 -42.94
N GLU A 897 9.90 -16.48 -43.79
CA GLU A 897 11.23 -16.02 -43.39
C GLU A 897 11.16 -14.67 -42.68
N THR A 898 10.52 -13.66 -43.30
CA THR A 898 10.39 -12.31 -42.71
C THR A 898 9.55 -12.32 -41.44
N VAL A 899 8.50 -13.14 -41.36
CA VAL A 899 7.70 -13.29 -40.14
C VAL A 899 8.53 -13.90 -39.00
N ARG A 900 9.36 -14.90 -39.30
CA ARG A 900 10.24 -15.52 -38.30
C ARG A 900 11.35 -14.57 -37.83
N GLU A 901 11.92 -13.76 -38.73
CA GLU A 901 12.88 -12.72 -38.37
C GLU A 901 12.26 -11.72 -37.37
N GLU A 902 11.06 -11.24 -37.66
CA GLU A 902 10.32 -10.34 -36.78
C GLU A 902 9.98 -10.99 -35.44
N PHE A 903 9.56 -12.26 -35.45
CA PHE A 903 9.30 -13.03 -34.22
C PHE A 903 10.53 -13.07 -33.30
N TYR A 904 11.70 -13.44 -33.82
CA TYR A 904 12.92 -13.50 -33.00
C TYR A 904 13.46 -12.13 -32.62
N ARG A 905 13.20 -11.06 -33.40
CA ARG A 905 13.45 -9.68 -32.97
C ARG A 905 12.67 -9.36 -31.69
N ARG A 906 11.36 -9.66 -31.65
CA ARG A 906 10.49 -9.44 -30.48
C ARG A 906 10.93 -10.27 -29.27
N VAL A 907 11.27 -11.54 -29.49
CA VAL A 907 11.81 -12.42 -28.42
C VAL A 907 13.11 -11.84 -27.85
N ARG A 908 14.01 -11.34 -28.70
CA ARG A 908 15.26 -10.70 -28.26
C ARG A 908 15.00 -9.45 -27.42
N GLU A 909 14.04 -8.60 -27.80
CA GLU A 909 13.68 -7.41 -27.02
C GLU A 909 13.04 -7.76 -25.67
N ALA A 910 12.17 -8.78 -25.66
CA ALA A 910 11.63 -9.32 -24.42
C ALA A 910 12.75 -9.88 -23.52
N PHE A 911 13.75 -10.58 -24.07
CA PHE A 911 14.90 -11.05 -23.31
C PHE A 911 15.78 -9.91 -22.79
N ALA A 912 16.01 -8.86 -23.57
CA ALA A 912 16.75 -7.68 -23.10
C ALA A 912 16.03 -7.02 -21.91
N PHE A 913 14.70 -6.95 -21.96
CA PHE A 913 13.91 -6.54 -20.81
C PHE A 913 14.10 -7.49 -19.61
N LEU A 914 14.01 -8.81 -19.80
CA LEU A 914 14.19 -9.76 -18.70
C LEU A 914 15.59 -9.69 -18.09
N GLU A 915 16.66 -9.51 -18.88
CA GLU A 915 18.01 -9.27 -18.36
C GLU A 915 18.08 -8.01 -17.49
N SER A 916 17.40 -6.92 -17.87
CA SER A 916 17.31 -5.72 -17.02
C SER A 916 16.64 -6.02 -15.66
N GLN A 917 15.67 -6.95 -15.64
CA GLN A 917 14.98 -7.36 -14.42
C GLN A 917 15.83 -8.33 -13.59
N VAL A 918 16.73 -9.11 -14.21
CA VAL A 918 17.75 -9.89 -13.50
C VAL A 918 18.72 -8.96 -12.79
N ALA A 919 19.22 -7.94 -13.50
CA ALA A 919 20.12 -6.94 -12.93
C ALA A 919 19.47 -6.18 -11.75
N ALA A 920 18.17 -5.89 -11.85
CA ALA A 920 17.38 -5.30 -10.77
C ALA A 920 17.03 -6.27 -9.62
N GLY A 921 17.42 -7.55 -9.72
CA GLY A 921 17.13 -8.57 -8.70
C GLY A 921 15.65 -9.00 -8.61
N ARG A 922 14.81 -8.59 -9.57
CA ARG A 922 13.37 -8.90 -9.59
C ARG A 922 13.07 -10.28 -10.16
N ILE A 923 13.94 -10.81 -11.01
CA ILE A 923 13.91 -12.19 -11.48
C ILE A 923 15.29 -12.82 -11.30
N ALA A 924 15.37 -14.14 -11.09
CA ALA A 924 16.67 -14.82 -10.99
C ALA A 924 17.10 -15.46 -12.31
N TRP A 925 16.16 -16.09 -13.01
CA TRP A 925 16.36 -16.73 -14.30
C TRP A 925 15.13 -16.48 -15.18
N TYR A 926 15.28 -16.68 -16.49
CA TYR A 926 14.14 -16.64 -17.40
C TYR A 926 14.15 -17.76 -18.42
N GLY A 927 13.04 -17.85 -19.16
CA GLY A 927 12.77 -18.94 -20.07
C GLY A 927 11.65 -18.68 -21.04
N VAL A 928 11.24 -19.73 -21.76
CA VAL A 928 10.11 -19.71 -22.69
C VAL A 928 9.24 -20.94 -22.42
N SER A 929 7.93 -20.75 -22.37
CA SER A 929 6.95 -21.82 -22.53
C SER A 929 6.47 -21.80 -23.97
N SER A 930 6.69 -22.87 -24.72
CA SER A 930 6.28 -22.95 -26.12
C SER A 930 5.65 -24.30 -26.44
N ASN A 931 4.49 -24.27 -27.09
CA ASN A 931 3.81 -25.46 -27.58
C ASN A 931 4.49 -25.99 -28.86
N THR A 932 5.12 -25.12 -29.64
CA THR A 932 5.64 -25.44 -30.98
C THR A 932 7.16 -25.56 -31.05
N ALA A 933 7.86 -25.42 -29.91
CA ALA A 933 9.30 -25.67 -29.84
C ALA A 933 9.69 -27.12 -30.19
N VAL A 934 8.72 -28.05 -30.16
CA VAL A 934 8.88 -29.47 -30.52
C VAL A 934 8.23 -29.82 -31.86
N ALA A 935 7.69 -28.82 -32.57
CA ALA A 935 7.04 -28.99 -33.87
C ALA A 935 8.07 -29.26 -34.98
N ARG A 936 7.60 -29.72 -36.13
CA ARG A 936 8.49 -29.99 -37.27
C ARG A 936 8.99 -28.66 -37.87
N PRO A 937 10.21 -28.60 -38.44
CA PRO A 937 10.74 -27.35 -39.00
C PRO A 937 9.89 -26.69 -40.11
N ASP A 938 9.11 -27.51 -40.82
CA ASP A 938 8.20 -27.11 -41.89
C ASP A 938 6.86 -26.55 -41.39
N ASP A 939 6.58 -26.65 -40.08
CA ASP A 939 5.42 -26.02 -39.46
C ASP A 939 5.61 -24.49 -39.41
N PRO A 940 4.67 -23.69 -39.97
CA PRO A 940 4.75 -22.24 -39.94
C PRO A 940 4.90 -21.64 -38.53
N GLU A 941 4.33 -22.29 -37.52
CA GLU A 941 4.37 -21.84 -36.12
C GLU A 941 5.56 -22.42 -35.34
N ALA A 942 6.40 -23.26 -35.96
CA ALA A 942 7.55 -23.86 -35.29
C ALA A 942 8.51 -22.81 -34.73
N THR A 943 8.89 -23.01 -33.47
CA THR A 943 9.95 -22.26 -32.81
C THR A 943 11.17 -23.15 -32.59
N SER A 944 12.35 -22.54 -32.43
CA SER A 944 13.63 -23.24 -32.33
C SER A 944 14.38 -22.80 -31.08
N LEU A 945 14.75 -23.77 -30.25
CA LEU A 945 15.57 -23.51 -29.07
C LEU A 945 16.91 -22.87 -29.43
N SER A 946 17.52 -23.21 -30.57
CA SER A 946 18.81 -22.65 -30.98
C SER A 946 18.69 -21.16 -31.31
N LEU A 947 17.62 -20.78 -32.03
CA LEU A 947 17.35 -19.37 -32.33
C LEU A 947 16.95 -18.57 -31.07
N MET A 948 16.28 -19.20 -30.11
CA MET A 948 16.04 -18.59 -28.79
C MET A 948 17.36 -18.35 -28.03
N LEU A 949 18.31 -19.30 -28.08
CA LEU A 949 19.63 -19.15 -27.45
C LEU A 949 20.46 -18.03 -28.11
N GLU A 950 20.39 -17.91 -29.44
CA GLU A 950 20.98 -16.79 -30.18
C GLU A 950 20.37 -15.46 -29.78
N ALA A 951 19.03 -15.38 -29.67
CA ALA A 951 18.33 -14.19 -29.20
C ALA A 951 18.72 -13.82 -27.76
N ALA A 952 18.86 -14.80 -26.85
CA ALA A 952 19.29 -14.57 -25.48
C ALA A 952 20.75 -14.08 -25.41
N THR A 953 21.63 -14.67 -26.22
CA THR A 953 23.04 -14.22 -26.33
C THR A 953 23.14 -12.81 -26.88
N ALA A 954 22.30 -12.46 -27.86
CA ALA A 954 22.25 -11.10 -28.41
C ALA A 954 21.71 -10.07 -27.38
N ALA A 955 20.84 -10.50 -26.47
CA ALA A 955 20.25 -9.64 -25.45
C ALA A 955 21.16 -9.45 -24.21
N GLY A 956 21.80 -10.51 -23.72
CA GLY A 956 22.55 -10.52 -22.45
C GLY A 956 24.03 -10.92 -22.54
N GLY A 957 24.54 -11.18 -23.75
CA GLY A 957 25.89 -11.72 -23.96
C GLY A 957 26.04 -13.18 -23.51
N PRO A 958 27.28 -13.71 -23.47
CA PRO A 958 27.55 -15.10 -23.05
C PRO A 958 27.12 -15.42 -21.60
N GLY A 959 26.91 -14.39 -20.77
CA GLY A 959 26.46 -14.50 -19.39
C GLY A 959 24.94 -14.43 -19.20
N HIS A 960 24.15 -14.49 -20.29
CA HIS A 960 22.69 -14.37 -20.23
C HIS A 960 22.04 -15.39 -19.26
N HIS A 961 20.83 -15.08 -18.78
CA HIS A 961 20.12 -15.85 -17.75
C HIS A 961 18.96 -16.73 -18.27
N PHE A 962 18.83 -16.89 -19.59
CA PHE A 962 17.93 -17.88 -20.19
C PHE A 962 18.32 -19.32 -19.79
N ARG A 963 17.52 -19.98 -18.95
CA ARG A 963 17.86 -21.31 -18.36
C ARG A 963 16.72 -22.32 -18.34
N VAL A 964 15.51 -21.95 -18.75
CA VAL A 964 14.34 -22.84 -18.64
C VAL A 964 13.54 -22.84 -19.94
N LEU A 965 13.17 -24.02 -20.42
CA LEU A 965 12.25 -24.22 -21.53
C LEU A 965 11.10 -25.11 -21.05
N GLN A 966 9.87 -24.67 -21.27
CA GLN A 966 8.67 -25.47 -21.01
C GLN A 966 8.05 -25.92 -22.33
N VAL A 967 7.81 -27.23 -22.49
CA VAL A 967 7.27 -27.84 -23.72
C VAL A 967 6.18 -28.90 -23.41
N PRO A 968 5.23 -29.14 -24.32
CA PRO A 968 4.27 -30.24 -24.18
C PRO A 968 4.97 -31.58 -24.39
N MET A 969 4.71 -32.53 -23.49
CA MET A 969 5.18 -33.90 -23.64
C MET A 969 4.31 -34.89 -22.85
N ASN A 970 3.89 -35.96 -23.52
CA ASN A 970 3.27 -37.15 -22.91
C ASN A 970 3.53 -38.36 -23.82
N LEU A 971 2.89 -39.50 -23.56
CA LEU A 971 3.10 -40.72 -24.36
C LEU A 971 2.77 -40.56 -25.85
N PHE A 972 1.88 -39.63 -26.21
CA PHE A 972 1.51 -39.32 -27.60
C PHE A 972 2.36 -38.17 -28.16
N GLU A 973 2.55 -37.11 -27.36
CA GLU A 973 3.36 -35.93 -27.71
C GLU A 973 4.85 -36.20 -27.46
N SER A 974 5.47 -36.99 -28.35
CA SER A 974 6.87 -37.43 -28.24
C SER A 974 7.89 -36.54 -28.99
N GLY A 975 7.45 -35.37 -29.48
CA GLY A 975 8.27 -34.48 -30.31
C GLY A 975 9.61 -34.09 -29.67
N ALA A 976 9.62 -33.80 -28.36
CA ALA A 976 10.83 -33.39 -27.63
C ALA A 976 12.00 -34.39 -27.73
N ILE A 977 11.71 -35.70 -27.87
CA ILE A 977 12.72 -36.79 -27.93
C ILE A 977 12.85 -37.44 -29.31
N LEU A 978 11.81 -37.39 -30.15
CA LEU A 978 11.79 -38.07 -31.46
C LEU A 978 11.82 -37.14 -32.68
N GLN A 979 11.63 -35.83 -32.51
CA GLN A 979 11.58 -34.88 -33.63
C GLN A 979 12.82 -33.99 -33.66
N PRO A 980 13.77 -34.25 -34.57
CA PRO A 980 14.79 -33.28 -34.94
C PRO A 980 14.16 -31.99 -35.46
N ASN A 981 14.49 -30.85 -34.86
CA ASN A 981 14.00 -29.56 -35.31
C ASN A 981 14.86 -28.35 -34.90
N THR A 982 15.95 -28.58 -34.16
CA THR A 982 16.82 -27.54 -33.61
C THR A 982 18.28 -27.97 -33.76
N GLY A 983 19.21 -27.11 -33.35
CA GLY A 983 20.64 -27.25 -33.59
C GLY A 983 21.09 -26.48 -34.85
N PRO A 984 22.40 -26.30 -35.06
CA PRO A 984 22.95 -25.52 -36.17
C PRO A 984 22.51 -25.98 -37.57
N ASP A 985 22.12 -27.25 -37.71
CA ASP A 985 21.68 -27.90 -38.93
C ASP A 985 20.23 -28.42 -38.85
N GLY A 986 19.52 -28.16 -37.74
CA GLY A 986 18.15 -28.64 -37.49
C GLY A 986 18.03 -30.16 -37.30
N THR A 987 19.14 -30.89 -37.13
CA THR A 987 19.14 -32.37 -37.06
C THR A 987 19.04 -32.92 -35.64
N ARG A 988 18.94 -32.04 -34.64
CA ARG A 988 18.92 -32.42 -33.22
C ARG A 988 17.57 -32.16 -32.59
N THR A 989 17.26 -32.94 -31.57
CA THR A 989 16.04 -32.80 -30.77
C THR A 989 16.20 -31.71 -29.72
N VAL A 990 15.07 -31.18 -29.24
CA VAL A 990 15.05 -30.16 -28.18
C VAL A 990 15.77 -30.64 -26.92
N LEU A 991 15.58 -31.89 -26.51
CA LEU A 991 16.20 -32.43 -25.30
C LEU A 991 17.73 -32.53 -25.42
N GLU A 992 18.26 -32.86 -26.60
CA GLU A 992 19.70 -32.94 -26.84
C GLU A 992 20.36 -31.55 -26.79
N VAL A 993 19.75 -30.55 -27.44
CA VAL A 993 20.27 -29.18 -27.43
C VAL A 993 20.14 -28.54 -26.04
N ALA A 994 19.02 -28.77 -25.36
CA ALA A 994 18.82 -28.27 -23.99
C ALA A 994 19.84 -28.84 -23.01
N ALA A 995 20.15 -30.14 -23.10
CA ALA A 995 21.15 -30.78 -22.25
C ALA A 995 22.55 -30.20 -22.45
N GLU A 996 22.98 -29.97 -23.70
CA GLU A 996 24.28 -29.37 -24.01
C GLU A 996 24.37 -27.91 -23.55
N ALA A 997 23.31 -27.13 -23.76
CA ALA A 997 23.24 -25.73 -23.37
C ALA A 997 22.98 -25.52 -21.86
N GLY A 998 22.78 -26.59 -21.08
CA GLY A 998 22.45 -26.50 -19.66
C GLY A 998 21.09 -25.85 -19.38
N ILE A 999 20.12 -26.04 -20.27
CA ILE A 999 18.73 -25.58 -20.16
C ILE A 999 17.88 -26.65 -19.46
N ALA A 1000 17.13 -26.24 -18.43
CA ALA A 1000 16.15 -27.09 -17.80
C ALA A 1000 14.91 -27.25 -18.68
N VAL A 1001 14.47 -28.49 -18.92
CA VAL A 1001 13.23 -28.76 -19.67
C VAL A 1001 12.11 -29.16 -18.71
N LEU A 1002 11.10 -28.31 -18.61
CA LEU A 1002 9.87 -28.57 -17.87
C LEU A 1002 8.81 -29.09 -18.85
N VAL A 1003 8.17 -30.22 -18.55
CA VAL A 1003 7.15 -30.76 -19.44
C VAL A 1003 5.75 -30.53 -18.90
N ASN A 1004 4.86 -29.94 -19.71
CA ASN A 1004 3.44 -29.77 -19.38
C ASN A 1004 2.56 -30.78 -20.13
N ARG A 1005 1.27 -30.81 -19.78
CA ARG A 1005 0.27 -31.76 -20.30
C ARG A 1005 0.63 -33.26 -20.11
N PRO A 1006 1.25 -33.67 -18.99
CA PRO A 1006 1.82 -35.02 -18.88
C PRO A 1006 0.78 -36.14 -18.94
N LEU A 1007 -0.45 -35.85 -18.54
CA LEU A 1007 -1.55 -36.82 -18.50
C LEU A 1007 -2.70 -36.47 -19.46
N ASN A 1008 -2.57 -35.41 -20.26
CA ASN A 1008 -3.62 -34.93 -21.16
C ASN A 1008 -3.10 -35.05 -22.61
N ALA A 1009 -3.33 -36.20 -23.22
CA ALA A 1009 -2.90 -36.48 -24.58
C ALA A 1009 -3.94 -36.00 -25.61
N VAL A 1010 -3.49 -35.47 -26.74
CA VAL A 1010 -4.33 -35.22 -27.91
C VAL A 1010 -4.24 -36.47 -28.80
N ALA A 1011 -5.37 -37.16 -29.00
CA ALA A 1011 -5.46 -38.37 -29.83
C ALA A 1011 -6.53 -38.18 -30.91
N GLY A 1012 -6.11 -38.09 -32.18
CA GLY A 1012 -7.00 -37.71 -33.28
C GLY A 1012 -7.57 -36.30 -33.09
N GLU A 1013 -8.90 -36.16 -33.17
CA GLU A 1013 -9.61 -34.89 -32.92
C GLU A 1013 -9.98 -34.66 -31.44
N GLY A 1014 -9.66 -35.59 -30.52
CA GLY A 1014 -10.12 -35.58 -29.14
C GLY A 1014 -9.01 -35.54 -28.08
N MET A 1015 -9.38 -35.19 -26.85
CA MET A 1015 -8.49 -35.25 -25.67
C MET A 1015 -8.67 -36.58 -24.92
N MET A 1016 -7.56 -37.25 -24.61
CA MET A 1016 -7.51 -38.46 -23.81
C MET A 1016 -6.76 -38.22 -22.50
N ARG A 1017 -7.34 -38.65 -21.38
CA ARG A 1017 -6.67 -38.65 -20.07
C ARG A 1017 -5.87 -39.93 -19.87
N LEU A 1018 -4.57 -39.82 -19.62
CA LEU A 1018 -3.68 -40.96 -19.30
C LEU A 1018 -3.78 -41.35 -17.82
N ALA A 1019 -4.97 -41.74 -17.37
CA ALA A 1019 -5.22 -42.19 -16.00
C ALA A 1019 -6.28 -43.29 -15.99
N ASP A 1020 -6.30 -44.12 -14.95
CA ASP A 1020 -7.28 -45.19 -14.86
C ASP A 1020 -8.70 -44.61 -14.79
N VAL A 1021 -9.60 -45.17 -15.59
CA VAL A 1021 -11.03 -44.81 -15.55
C VAL A 1021 -11.67 -45.52 -14.35
N PRO A 1022 -12.32 -44.81 -13.40
CA PRO A 1022 -12.96 -45.43 -12.25
C PRO A 1022 -13.91 -46.56 -12.65
N ALA A 1023 -14.01 -47.61 -11.83
CA ALA A 1023 -15.03 -48.64 -12.03
C ALA A 1023 -16.38 -48.08 -11.59
N GLU A 1024 -17.22 -47.65 -12.54
CA GLU A 1024 -18.60 -47.29 -12.22
C GLU A 1024 -19.44 -48.56 -12.07
N ALA A 1025 -20.31 -48.59 -11.07
CA ALA A 1025 -21.28 -49.68 -10.92
C ALA A 1025 -22.13 -49.75 -12.19
N ALA A 1026 -22.29 -50.93 -12.77
CA ALA A 1026 -23.20 -51.12 -13.89
C ALA A 1026 -24.58 -50.58 -13.48
N SER A 1027 -25.08 -49.55 -14.17
CA SER A 1027 -26.49 -49.21 -14.06
C SER A 1027 -27.24 -50.49 -14.44
N GLY A 1028 -27.99 -51.09 -13.54
CA GLY A 1028 -28.70 -52.36 -13.81
C GLY A 1028 -29.76 -52.28 -14.93
N GLU A 1029 -29.77 -51.20 -15.71
CA GLU A 1029 -30.70 -50.82 -16.77
C GLU A 1029 -29.89 -50.31 -17.98
N ALA A 1030 -30.27 -50.72 -19.20
CA ALA A 1030 -29.63 -50.28 -20.43
C ALA A 1030 -29.99 -48.82 -20.77
N PRO A 1031 -29.10 -48.03 -21.42
CA PRO A 1031 -29.39 -46.65 -21.81
C PRO A 1031 -30.70 -46.50 -22.61
N GLU A 1032 -31.03 -47.46 -23.46
CA GLU A 1032 -32.26 -47.46 -24.25
C GLU A 1032 -33.52 -47.65 -23.38
N ASP A 1033 -33.44 -48.43 -22.30
CA ASP A 1033 -34.54 -48.61 -21.33
C ASP A 1033 -34.75 -47.35 -20.49
N ALA A 1034 -33.67 -46.78 -19.99
CA ALA A 1034 -33.71 -45.53 -19.23
C ALA A 1034 -34.28 -44.37 -20.08
N LEU A 1035 -33.88 -44.27 -21.35
CA LEU A 1035 -34.42 -43.29 -22.31
C LEU A 1035 -35.91 -43.50 -22.59
N ARG A 1036 -36.40 -44.74 -22.69
CA ARG A 1036 -37.83 -45.02 -22.85
C ARG A 1036 -38.63 -44.51 -21.66
N ARG A 1037 -38.13 -44.76 -20.44
CA ARG A 1037 -38.75 -44.32 -19.19
C ARG A 1037 -38.77 -42.79 -19.08
N LEU A 1038 -37.65 -42.14 -19.38
CA LEU A 1038 -37.53 -40.69 -19.38
C LEU A 1038 -38.49 -40.05 -20.40
N SER A 1039 -38.52 -40.59 -21.63
CA SER A 1039 -39.40 -40.11 -22.70
C SER A 1039 -40.89 -40.21 -22.34
N ALA A 1040 -41.31 -41.27 -21.64
CA ALA A 1040 -42.68 -41.41 -21.16
C ALA A 1040 -43.06 -40.31 -20.15
N LEU A 1041 -42.15 -39.96 -19.22
CA LEU A 1041 -42.36 -38.88 -18.28
C LEU A 1041 -42.36 -37.50 -18.97
N GLU A 1042 -41.51 -37.27 -19.97
CA GLU A 1042 -41.53 -36.02 -20.76
C GLU A 1042 -42.81 -35.86 -21.57
N ALA A 1043 -43.38 -36.95 -22.08
CA ALA A 1043 -44.70 -36.94 -22.72
C ALA A 1043 -45.82 -36.65 -21.72
N GLU A 1044 -45.74 -37.21 -20.51
CA GLU A 1044 -46.66 -36.92 -19.40
C GLU A 1044 -46.63 -35.42 -19.02
N PHE A 1045 -45.44 -34.84 -18.88
CA PHE A 1045 -45.27 -33.42 -18.61
C PHE A 1045 -45.90 -32.55 -19.70
N ARG A 1046 -45.65 -32.87 -20.97
CA ARG A 1046 -46.21 -32.16 -22.12
C ARG A 1046 -47.74 -32.16 -22.10
N ALA A 1047 -48.35 -33.30 -21.81
CA ALA A 1047 -49.79 -33.46 -21.81
C ALA A 1047 -50.47 -32.79 -20.60
N GLN A 1048 -49.89 -32.95 -19.40
CA GLN A 1048 -50.57 -32.64 -18.15
C GLN A 1048 -50.16 -31.31 -17.52
N ILE A 1049 -48.92 -30.85 -17.72
CA ILE A 1049 -48.39 -29.65 -17.07
C ILE A 1049 -48.13 -28.56 -18.11
N ALA A 1050 -47.35 -28.84 -19.14
CA ALA A 1050 -46.94 -27.83 -20.14
C ALA A 1050 -48.13 -27.21 -20.90
N SER A 1051 -49.19 -27.98 -21.15
CA SER A 1051 -50.44 -27.53 -21.77
C SER A 1051 -51.16 -26.42 -21.00
N HIS A 1052 -50.85 -26.25 -19.72
CA HIS A 1052 -51.41 -25.21 -18.85
C HIS A 1052 -50.48 -24.01 -18.64
N LEU A 1053 -49.28 -24.00 -19.23
CA LEU A 1053 -48.27 -22.96 -19.06
C LEU A 1053 -48.27 -21.99 -20.25
N ARG A 1054 -48.16 -20.69 -19.97
CA ARG A 1054 -48.06 -19.65 -21.02
C ARG A 1054 -46.63 -19.56 -21.55
N VAL A 1055 -46.50 -19.36 -22.87
CA VAL A 1055 -45.21 -19.15 -23.54
C VAL A 1055 -44.72 -17.72 -23.29
N PRO A 1056 -43.52 -17.50 -22.74
CA PRO A 1056 -42.91 -16.16 -22.69
C PRO A 1056 -42.58 -15.67 -24.11
N GLN A 1057 -42.78 -14.37 -24.41
CA GLN A 1057 -42.46 -13.82 -25.74
C GLN A 1057 -40.98 -14.09 -26.10
N GLY A 1058 -40.75 -14.74 -27.25
CA GLY A 1058 -39.41 -15.08 -27.76
C GLY A 1058 -38.74 -16.30 -27.09
N GLY A 1059 -39.40 -16.99 -26.16
CA GLY A 1059 -38.84 -18.14 -25.42
C GLY A 1059 -39.25 -19.51 -25.96
N THR A 1060 -38.48 -20.53 -25.59
CA THR A 1060 -38.77 -21.95 -25.87
C THR A 1060 -40.14 -22.36 -25.30
N PRO A 1061 -41.03 -23.01 -26.08
CA PRO A 1061 -42.34 -23.46 -25.60
C PRO A 1061 -42.21 -24.36 -24.36
N PRO A 1062 -43.14 -24.29 -23.39
CA PRO A 1062 -43.08 -25.12 -22.18
C PRO A 1062 -42.97 -26.62 -22.45
N GLY A 1063 -43.59 -27.10 -23.53
CA GLY A 1063 -43.49 -28.51 -23.93
C GLY A 1063 -42.09 -28.97 -24.34
N ASP A 1064 -41.18 -28.02 -24.61
CA ASP A 1064 -39.81 -28.28 -25.01
C ASP A 1064 -38.79 -28.11 -23.87
N TRP A 1065 -39.23 -27.77 -22.65
CA TRP A 1065 -38.33 -27.55 -21.50
C TRP A 1065 -37.67 -28.82 -20.96
N PHE A 1066 -38.33 -29.98 -21.10
CA PHE A 1066 -37.81 -31.28 -20.70
C PHE A 1066 -37.83 -32.23 -21.90
N ARG A 1067 -36.81 -32.12 -22.76
CA ARG A 1067 -36.61 -32.95 -23.96
C ARG A 1067 -35.27 -33.69 -23.95
N TRP A 1068 -34.81 -34.03 -22.76
CA TRP A 1068 -33.55 -34.71 -22.56
C TRP A 1068 -33.57 -36.11 -23.16
N ALA A 1069 -34.71 -36.80 -23.21
CA ALA A 1069 -34.76 -38.12 -23.86
C ALA A 1069 -34.44 -38.07 -25.37
N ASP A 1070 -34.88 -37.01 -26.08
CA ASP A 1070 -34.55 -36.81 -27.50
C ASP A 1070 -33.08 -36.38 -27.67
N GLN A 1071 -32.62 -35.43 -26.85
CA GLN A 1071 -31.26 -34.90 -26.90
C GLN A 1071 -30.22 -35.97 -26.56
N LEU A 1072 -30.45 -36.74 -25.49
CA LEU A 1072 -29.61 -37.86 -25.08
C LEU A 1072 -29.64 -39.03 -26.07
N ARG A 1073 -30.72 -39.21 -26.85
CA ARG A 1073 -30.76 -40.25 -27.90
C ARG A 1073 -29.85 -39.94 -29.09
N ALA A 1074 -29.61 -38.67 -29.39
CA ALA A 1074 -28.73 -38.24 -30.49
C ALA A 1074 -27.23 -38.24 -30.10
N LEU A 1075 -26.94 -38.17 -28.80
CA LEU A 1075 -25.58 -38.05 -28.25
C LEU A 1075 -24.64 -39.27 -28.43
N PRO A 1076 -25.08 -40.55 -28.44
CA PRO A 1076 -24.17 -41.70 -28.52
C PRO A 1076 -23.30 -41.73 -29.77
N ALA A 1077 -23.74 -41.12 -30.88
CA ALA A 1077 -22.97 -41.02 -32.11
C ALA A 1077 -21.87 -39.94 -32.06
N GLN A 1078 -21.94 -39.02 -31.09
CA GLN A 1078 -21.05 -37.87 -30.95
C GLN A 1078 -20.20 -37.93 -29.66
N MET A 1079 -20.49 -38.88 -28.77
CA MET A 1079 -19.82 -39.01 -27.48
C MET A 1079 -18.43 -39.64 -27.67
N GLN A 1080 -17.39 -38.88 -27.30
CA GLN A 1080 -15.98 -39.26 -27.50
C GLN A 1080 -15.35 -39.97 -26.28
N GLY A 1081 -16.02 -39.94 -25.11
CA GLY A 1081 -15.53 -40.59 -23.88
C GLY A 1081 -16.10 -39.97 -22.61
N LEU A 1082 -15.60 -40.41 -21.44
CA LEU A 1082 -16.10 -40.02 -20.12
C LEU A 1082 -15.89 -38.53 -19.79
N ASP A 1083 -14.79 -37.92 -20.22
CA ASP A 1083 -14.55 -36.49 -19.95
C ASP A 1083 -15.45 -35.58 -20.79
N HIS A 1084 -15.69 -35.93 -22.07
CA HIS A 1084 -16.69 -35.25 -22.91
C HIS A 1084 -18.08 -35.39 -22.28
N TRP A 1085 -18.43 -36.58 -21.78
CA TRP A 1085 -19.68 -36.79 -21.04
C TRP A 1085 -19.81 -35.91 -19.79
N ARG A 1086 -18.76 -35.83 -18.95
CA ARG A 1086 -18.75 -34.99 -17.74
C ARG A 1086 -18.95 -33.51 -18.06
N GLN A 1087 -18.38 -33.03 -19.16
CA GLN A 1087 -18.55 -31.65 -19.61
C GLN A 1087 -19.99 -31.37 -20.05
N ILE A 1088 -20.62 -32.29 -20.79
CA ILE A 1088 -22.02 -32.18 -21.18
C ILE A 1088 -22.93 -32.22 -19.94
N GLU A 1089 -22.72 -33.21 -19.07
CA GLU A 1089 -23.52 -33.43 -17.86
C GLU A 1089 -23.44 -32.23 -16.90
N GLY A 1090 -22.23 -31.77 -16.56
CA GLY A 1090 -22.03 -30.67 -15.60
C GLY A 1090 -22.15 -29.27 -16.19
N GLY A 1091 -21.85 -29.09 -17.48
CA GLY A 1091 -21.83 -27.78 -18.14
C GLY A 1091 -23.11 -27.41 -18.87
N VAL A 1092 -23.90 -28.40 -19.29
CA VAL A 1092 -25.13 -28.18 -20.08
C VAL A 1092 -26.36 -28.72 -19.36
N ILE A 1093 -26.37 -30.01 -19.02
CA ILE A 1093 -27.57 -30.68 -18.51
C ILE A 1093 -27.91 -30.18 -17.10
N GLY A 1094 -26.94 -30.23 -16.17
CA GLY A 1094 -27.14 -29.82 -14.78
C GLY A 1094 -27.67 -28.38 -14.64
N PRO A 1095 -26.95 -27.36 -15.14
CA PRO A 1095 -27.38 -25.97 -15.03
C PRO A 1095 -28.76 -25.70 -15.64
N MET A 1096 -29.05 -26.27 -16.83
CA MET A 1096 -30.34 -26.08 -17.49
C MET A 1096 -31.50 -26.71 -16.71
N VAL A 1097 -31.32 -27.94 -16.21
CA VAL A 1097 -32.35 -28.63 -15.40
C VAL A 1097 -32.58 -27.89 -14.09
N THR A 1098 -31.52 -27.49 -13.39
CA THR A 1098 -31.63 -26.73 -12.14
C THR A 1098 -32.36 -25.42 -12.34
N GLU A 1099 -32.06 -24.67 -13.40
CA GLU A 1099 -32.70 -23.38 -13.67
C GLU A 1099 -34.19 -23.54 -14.01
N VAL A 1100 -34.55 -24.53 -14.86
CA VAL A 1100 -35.97 -24.79 -15.22
C VAL A 1100 -36.76 -25.25 -14.00
N VAL A 1101 -36.21 -26.17 -13.19
CA VAL A 1101 -36.85 -26.67 -11.96
C VAL A 1101 -37.05 -25.53 -10.95
N ARG A 1102 -36.02 -24.72 -10.71
CA ARG A 1102 -36.07 -23.58 -9.79
C ARG A 1102 -37.15 -22.57 -10.19
N ARG A 1103 -37.28 -22.27 -11.49
CA ARG A 1103 -38.34 -21.39 -12.01
C ARG A 1103 -39.73 -21.97 -11.79
N LEU A 1104 -39.92 -23.27 -12.04
CA LEU A 1104 -41.22 -23.94 -11.87
C LEU A 1104 -41.62 -24.09 -10.39
N ASP A 1105 -40.67 -24.38 -9.51
CA ASP A 1105 -40.90 -24.48 -8.06
C ASP A 1105 -41.40 -23.16 -7.44
N GLY A 1106 -40.98 -22.01 -7.99
CA GLY A 1106 -41.44 -20.69 -7.53
C GLY A 1106 -42.69 -20.15 -8.23
N ALA A 1107 -43.01 -20.64 -9.44
CA ALA A 1107 -44.05 -20.05 -10.29
C ALA A 1107 -45.38 -20.82 -10.33
N LEU A 1108 -45.38 -22.12 -10.01
CA LEU A 1108 -46.60 -22.94 -10.07
C LEU A 1108 -47.39 -22.87 -8.77
N THR A 1109 -48.63 -22.39 -8.84
CA THR A 1109 -49.57 -22.30 -7.71
C THR A 1109 -50.89 -22.99 -8.02
N GLY A 1110 -51.69 -23.32 -7.00
CA GLY A 1110 -53.01 -23.95 -7.18
C GLY A 1110 -52.93 -25.44 -7.54
N THR A 1111 -53.86 -25.92 -8.38
CA THR A 1111 -54.01 -27.35 -8.72
C THR A 1111 -52.82 -27.95 -9.50
N LEU A 1112 -51.98 -27.12 -10.13
CA LEU A 1112 -50.78 -27.55 -10.86
C LEU A 1112 -49.60 -27.84 -9.94
N ALA A 1113 -49.54 -27.25 -8.73
CA ALA A 1113 -48.40 -27.42 -7.83
C ALA A 1113 -48.24 -28.89 -7.33
N PRO A 1114 -49.30 -29.59 -6.89
CA PRO A 1114 -49.20 -31.01 -6.53
C PRO A 1114 -48.86 -31.91 -7.73
N MET A 1115 -49.39 -31.62 -8.92
CA MET A 1115 -49.10 -32.36 -10.15
C MET A 1115 -47.62 -32.22 -10.55
N TRP A 1116 -47.09 -31.00 -10.48
CA TRP A 1116 -45.67 -30.71 -10.68
C TRP A 1116 -44.79 -31.46 -9.70
N GLN A 1117 -45.09 -31.40 -8.39
CA GLN A 1117 -44.30 -32.08 -7.37
C GLN A 1117 -44.30 -33.61 -7.56
N GLY A 1118 -45.46 -34.21 -7.87
CA GLY A 1118 -45.60 -35.64 -8.11
C GLY A 1118 -44.96 -36.13 -9.42
N TRP A 1119 -44.87 -35.27 -10.44
CA TRP A 1119 -44.12 -35.55 -11.65
C TRP A 1119 -42.61 -35.40 -11.42
N ARG A 1120 -42.18 -34.30 -10.81
CA ARG A 1120 -40.77 -33.98 -10.51
C ARG A 1120 -40.09 -35.06 -9.68
N SER A 1121 -40.78 -35.59 -8.68
CA SER A 1121 -40.27 -36.67 -7.82
C SER A 1121 -40.03 -37.99 -8.56
N ARG A 1122 -40.63 -38.18 -9.75
CA ARG A 1122 -40.39 -39.33 -10.63
C ARG A 1122 -39.40 -39.00 -11.74
N TYR A 1123 -39.44 -37.77 -12.27
CA TYR A 1123 -38.58 -37.34 -13.36
C TYR A 1123 -37.12 -37.19 -12.97
N LEU A 1124 -36.81 -36.51 -11.86
CA LEU A 1124 -35.42 -36.28 -11.46
C LEU A 1124 -34.66 -37.60 -11.22
N PRO A 1125 -35.21 -38.61 -10.50
CA PRO A 1125 -34.56 -39.91 -10.39
C PRO A 1125 -34.43 -40.66 -11.72
N ALA A 1126 -35.42 -40.54 -12.63
CA ALA A 1126 -35.36 -41.18 -13.94
C ALA A 1126 -34.30 -40.53 -14.84
N LEU A 1127 -34.15 -39.20 -14.77
CA LEU A 1127 -33.11 -38.46 -15.46
C LEU A 1127 -31.73 -38.84 -14.90
N GLU A 1128 -31.57 -38.86 -13.58
CA GLU A 1128 -30.33 -39.27 -12.92
C GLU A 1128 -29.92 -40.71 -13.31
N ALA A 1129 -30.87 -41.66 -13.31
CA ALA A 1129 -30.61 -43.02 -13.77
C ALA A 1129 -30.20 -43.08 -15.25
N THR A 1130 -30.83 -42.27 -16.11
CA THR A 1130 -30.47 -42.16 -17.54
C THR A 1130 -29.07 -41.59 -17.71
N LEU A 1131 -28.73 -40.53 -16.98
CA LEU A 1131 -27.40 -39.93 -17.00
C LEU A 1131 -26.34 -40.92 -16.48
N ALA A 1132 -26.65 -41.69 -15.43
CA ALA A 1132 -25.77 -42.73 -14.91
C ALA A 1132 -25.51 -43.85 -15.94
N ALA A 1133 -26.52 -44.28 -16.70
CA ALA A 1133 -26.36 -45.30 -17.75
C ALA A 1133 -25.46 -44.81 -18.90
N PHE A 1134 -25.59 -43.55 -19.29
CA PHE A 1134 -24.71 -42.93 -20.28
C PHE A 1134 -23.28 -42.72 -19.74
N ARG A 1135 -23.14 -42.32 -18.48
CA ARG A 1135 -21.85 -42.20 -17.80
C ARG A 1135 -21.11 -43.53 -17.76
N ALA A 1136 -21.81 -44.63 -17.42
CA ALA A 1136 -21.26 -45.97 -17.43
C ALA A 1136 -20.80 -46.42 -18.83
N ARG A 1137 -21.57 -46.11 -19.87
CA ARG A 1137 -21.18 -46.35 -21.27
C ARG A 1137 -19.93 -45.55 -21.66
N ALA A 1138 -19.87 -44.27 -21.31
CA ALA A 1138 -18.72 -43.40 -21.57
C ALA A 1138 -17.47 -43.87 -20.82
N ALA A 1139 -17.62 -44.32 -19.57
CA ALA A 1139 -16.55 -44.91 -18.78
C ALA A 1139 -16.02 -46.20 -19.41
N TRP A 1140 -16.90 -47.07 -19.93
CA TRP A 1140 -16.48 -48.28 -20.64
C TRP A 1140 -15.66 -47.97 -21.90
N GLN A 1141 -16.09 -47.00 -22.72
CA GLN A 1141 -15.35 -46.57 -23.91
C GLN A 1141 -13.97 -46.01 -23.56
N SER A 1142 -13.89 -45.11 -22.56
CA SER A 1142 -12.61 -44.57 -22.12
C SER A 1142 -11.70 -45.64 -21.51
N ARG A 1143 -12.27 -46.65 -20.82
CA ARG A 1143 -11.51 -47.75 -20.23
C ARG A 1143 -10.84 -48.63 -21.30
N ALA A 1144 -11.57 -48.97 -22.37
CA ALA A 1144 -11.02 -49.76 -23.47
C ALA A 1144 -9.79 -49.08 -24.10
N GLU A 1145 -9.82 -47.75 -24.21
CA GLU A 1145 -8.71 -46.97 -24.76
C GLU A 1145 -7.53 -46.87 -23.76
N THR A 1146 -7.79 -46.63 -22.47
CA THR A 1146 -6.72 -46.62 -21.45
C THR A 1146 -6.06 -47.99 -21.27
N ASP A 1147 -6.82 -49.09 -21.44
CA ASP A 1147 -6.31 -50.45 -21.37
C ASP A 1147 -5.38 -50.77 -22.55
N ARG A 1148 -5.68 -50.27 -23.76
CA ARG A 1148 -4.78 -50.36 -24.93
C ARG A 1148 -3.45 -49.65 -24.68
N VAL A 1149 -3.51 -48.42 -24.17
CA VAL A 1149 -2.31 -47.64 -23.80
C VAL A 1149 -1.51 -48.40 -22.74
N ALA A 1150 -2.16 -48.89 -21.68
CA ALA A 1150 -1.47 -49.68 -20.66
C ALA A 1150 -0.81 -50.94 -21.25
N ALA A 1151 -1.49 -51.66 -22.15
CA ALA A 1151 -0.96 -52.85 -22.83
C ALA A 1151 0.26 -52.55 -23.71
N ALA A 1152 0.35 -51.35 -24.28
CA ALA A 1152 1.50 -50.90 -25.06
C ALA A 1152 2.72 -50.50 -24.19
N VAL A 1153 2.49 -49.91 -23.00
CA VAL A 1153 3.57 -49.53 -22.08
C VAL A 1153 4.10 -50.75 -21.29
N ASN A 1154 3.22 -51.63 -20.83
CA ASN A 1154 3.53 -52.71 -19.89
C ASN A 1154 4.74 -53.60 -20.29
N PRO A 1155 4.94 -54.00 -21.57
CA PRO A 1155 6.08 -54.83 -21.97
C PRO A 1155 7.45 -54.18 -21.72
N HIS A 1156 7.49 -52.86 -21.55
CA HIS A 1156 8.71 -52.08 -21.35
C HIS A 1156 8.94 -51.67 -19.89
N LEU A 1157 8.05 -52.06 -18.97
CA LEU A 1157 8.15 -51.77 -17.54
C LEU A 1157 8.64 -52.99 -16.75
N PRO A 1158 9.30 -52.79 -15.59
CA PRO A 1158 9.60 -53.88 -14.67
C PRO A 1158 8.31 -54.58 -14.21
N LEU A 1159 8.33 -55.93 -14.20
CA LEU A 1159 7.20 -56.78 -13.80
C LEU A 1159 6.55 -56.36 -12.47
N ALA A 1160 7.36 -55.99 -11.48
CA ALA A 1160 6.88 -55.55 -10.16
C ALA A 1160 6.00 -54.30 -10.17
N ARG A 1161 6.02 -53.51 -11.27
CA ARG A 1161 5.27 -52.26 -11.42
C ARG A 1161 4.29 -52.30 -12.61
N ALA A 1162 4.14 -53.45 -13.28
CA ALA A 1162 3.19 -53.62 -14.38
C ALA A 1162 1.73 -53.44 -13.94
N GLY A 1163 1.42 -53.64 -12.66
CA GLY A 1163 0.08 -53.43 -12.07
C GLY A 1163 -0.21 -52.01 -11.58
N GLU A 1164 0.71 -51.05 -11.72
CA GLU A 1164 0.49 -49.65 -11.31
C GLU A 1164 -0.54 -48.95 -12.22
N SER A 1165 -1.11 -47.84 -11.73
CA SER A 1165 -2.05 -47.03 -12.49
C SER A 1165 -1.41 -46.45 -13.75
N LEU A 1166 -2.23 -46.20 -14.79
CA LEU A 1166 -1.76 -45.60 -16.03
C LEU A 1166 -1.13 -44.21 -15.80
N SER A 1167 -1.65 -43.44 -14.85
CA SER A 1167 -1.09 -42.14 -14.47
C SER A 1167 0.34 -42.27 -13.97
N ARG A 1168 0.62 -43.21 -13.05
CA ARG A 1168 1.97 -43.45 -12.54
C ARG A 1168 2.91 -43.94 -13.63
N LYS A 1169 2.45 -44.83 -14.50
CA LYS A 1169 3.23 -45.34 -15.64
C LYS A 1169 3.64 -44.19 -16.58
N ALA A 1170 2.69 -43.36 -17.00
CA ALA A 1170 2.95 -42.22 -17.87
C ALA A 1170 3.91 -41.21 -17.23
N LEU A 1171 3.68 -40.85 -15.96
CA LEU A 1171 4.56 -39.92 -15.22
C LEU A 1171 5.97 -40.50 -15.04
N TRP A 1172 6.10 -41.81 -14.79
CA TRP A 1172 7.40 -42.45 -14.62
C TRP A 1172 8.19 -42.49 -15.92
N VAL A 1173 7.55 -42.75 -17.06
CA VAL A 1173 8.17 -42.65 -18.40
C VAL A 1173 8.69 -41.24 -18.65
N LEU A 1174 7.85 -40.21 -18.43
CA LEU A 1174 8.24 -38.81 -18.62
C LEU A 1174 9.39 -38.40 -17.69
N ALA A 1175 9.29 -38.70 -16.40
CA ALA A 1175 10.31 -38.35 -15.41
C ALA A 1175 11.63 -39.13 -15.59
N SER A 1176 11.58 -40.27 -16.28
CA SER A 1176 12.77 -41.07 -16.66
C SER A 1176 13.39 -40.64 -17.98
N THR A 1177 12.74 -39.76 -18.74
CA THR A 1177 13.22 -39.36 -20.06
C THR A 1177 14.49 -38.52 -19.93
N PRO A 1178 15.63 -38.92 -20.53
CA PRO A 1178 16.85 -38.13 -20.49
C PRO A 1178 16.63 -36.71 -21.02
N GLY A 1179 17.12 -35.70 -20.30
CA GLY A 1179 16.92 -34.28 -20.61
C GLY A 1179 15.67 -33.64 -20.00
N VAL A 1180 14.66 -34.42 -19.61
CA VAL A 1180 13.50 -33.89 -18.87
C VAL A 1180 13.90 -33.60 -17.43
N THR A 1181 13.69 -32.35 -17.00
CA THR A 1181 14.07 -31.88 -15.67
C THR A 1181 12.95 -32.07 -14.65
N SER A 1182 11.72 -31.66 -15.01
CA SER A 1182 10.55 -31.83 -14.14
C SER A 1182 9.28 -31.96 -14.95
N VAL A 1183 8.40 -32.86 -14.51
CA VAL A 1183 7.08 -33.12 -15.08
C VAL A 1183 6.03 -32.33 -14.30
N LEU A 1184 5.32 -31.42 -14.96
CA LEU A 1184 4.38 -30.50 -14.31
C LEU A 1184 2.98 -31.11 -14.23
N LEU A 1185 2.60 -31.58 -13.03
CA LEU A 1185 1.34 -32.26 -12.80
C LEU A 1185 0.31 -31.34 -12.13
N GLY A 1186 -0.88 -31.23 -12.73
CA GLY A 1186 -2.04 -30.56 -12.15
C GLY A 1186 -2.68 -31.35 -11.01
N MET A 1187 -2.15 -31.22 -9.81
CA MET A 1187 -2.60 -31.93 -8.61
C MET A 1187 -3.68 -31.15 -7.85
N ARG A 1188 -4.87 -30.99 -8.45
CA ARG A 1188 -5.95 -30.16 -7.88
C ARG A 1188 -6.60 -30.71 -6.60
N ARG A 1189 -6.28 -31.94 -6.20
CA ARG A 1189 -6.84 -32.59 -5.01
C ARG A 1189 -5.75 -33.37 -4.27
N PRO A 1190 -5.79 -33.48 -2.94
CA PRO A 1190 -4.80 -34.25 -2.18
C PRO A 1190 -4.64 -35.70 -2.65
N ALA A 1191 -5.72 -36.36 -3.08
CA ALA A 1191 -5.65 -37.71 -3.64
C ALA A 1191 -4.74 -37.83 -4.88
N TYR A 1192 -4.72 -36.79 -5.74
CA TYR A 1192 -3.84 -36.75 -6.92
C TYR A 1192 -2.40 -36.49 -6.55
N VAL A 1193 -2.17 -35.73 -5.48
CA VAL A 1193 -0.83 -35.55 -4.90
C VAL A 1193 -0.28 -36.89 -4.45
N THR A 1194 -1.06 -37.63 -3.66
CA THR A 1194 -0.65 -38.95 -3.16
C THR A 1194 -0.37 -39.93 -4.30
N ASP A 1195 -1.20 -39.92 -5.35
CA ASP A 1195 -0.99 -40.81 -6.51
C ASP A 1195 0.27 -40.46 -7.31
N GLY A 1196 0.43 -39.18 -7.68
CA GLY A 1196 1.53 -38.73 -8.53
C GLY A 1196 2.87 -38.75 -7.81
N MET A 1197 2.95 -38.29 -6.57
CA MET A 1197 4.22 -38.17 -5.83
C MET A 1197 4.88 -39.51 -5.54
N ALA A 1198 4.13 -40.62 -5.59
CA ALA A 1198 4.65 -41.97 -5.36
C ALA A 1198 5.83 -42.34 -6.28
N ILE A 1199 5.89 -41.78 -7.50
CA ILE A 1199 6.94 -42.12 -8.47
C ILE A 1199 8.32 -41.54 -8.12
N LEU A 1200 8.40 -40.54 -7.22
CA LEU A 1200 9.67 -39.90 -6.88
C LEU A 1200 10.67 -40.84 -6.20
N GLY A 1201 10.19 -41.92 -5.58
CA GLY A 1201 11.05 -42.97 -5.03
C GLY A 1201 11.49 -44.04 -6.04
N TRP A 1202 11.00 -43.99 -7.28
CA TRP A 1202 11.23 -45.06 -8.26
C TRP A 1202 12.50 -44.81 -9.08
N PRO A 1203 13.30 -45.86 -9.37
CA PRO A 1203 14.49 -45.71 -10.20
C PRO A 1203 14.12 -45.31 -11.64
N PRO A 1204 14.93 -44.49 -12.34
CA PRO A 1204 14.67 -44.14 -13.73
C PRO A 1204 14.69 -45.35 -14.67
N LEU A 1205 13.77 -45.38 -15.64
CA LEU A 1205 13.73 -46.36 -16.73
C LEU A 1205 14.91 -46.14 -17.70
N GLN A 1206 15.51 -47.24 -18.21
CA GLN A 1206 16.71 -47.17 -19.07
C GLN A 1206 16.40 -47.06 -20.57
N GLU A 1207 15.32 -47.69 -21.07
CA GLU A 1207 15.02 -47.76 -22.51
C GLU A 1207 13.79 -46.93 -22.91
N VAL A 1208 13.64 -45.74 -22.32
CA VAL A 1208 12.45 -44.87 -22.49
C VAL A 1208 12.16 -44.53 -23.95
N ARG A 1209 13.20 -44.33 -24.78
CA ARG A 1209 13.03 -44.02 -26.21
C ARG A 1209 12.25 -45.08 -26.97
N LYS A 1210 12.50 -46.37 -26.68
CA LYS A 1210 11.79 -47.50 -27.30
C LYS A 1210 10.30 -47.47 -26.98
N ILE A 1211 9.92 -46.97 -25.80
CA ILE A 1211 8.52 -46.83 -25.40
C ILE A 1211 7.82 -45.80 -26.31
N TYR A 1212 8.45 -44.64 -26.53
CA TYR A 1212 7.91 -43.62 -27.44
C TYR A 1212 7.87 -44.09 -28.90
N GLU A 1213 8.90 -44.79 -29.37
CA GLU A 1213 8.94 -45.37 -30.73
C GLU A 1213 7.86 -46.44 -30.92
N ALA A 1214 7.65 -47.31 -29.93
CA ALA A 1214 6.59 -48.32 -29.92
C ALA A 1214 5.20 -47.66 -30.00
N PHE A 1215 4.95 -46.63 -29.19
CA PHE A 1215 3.70 -45.87 -29.22
C PHE A 1215 3.47 -45.18 -30.57
N ARG A 1216 4.48 -44.48 -31.11
CA ARG A 1216 4.37 -43.80 -32.41
C ARG A 1216 4.07 -44.77 -33.56
N SER A 1217 4.54 -46.02 -33.48
CA SER A 1217 4.26 -47.06 -34.48
C SER A 1217 2.84 -47.63 -34.40
N GLN A 1218 2.23 -47.67 -33.21
CA GLN A 1218 0.88 -48.21 -32.99
C GLN A 1218 -0.23 -47.19 -33.22
N VAL A 1219 0.05 -45.89 -33.07
CA VAL A 1219 -0.92 -44.80 -33.28
C VAL A 1219 -1.05 -44.38 -34.76
N ASN A 1220 -0.09 -44.76 -35.61
CA ASN A 1220 -0.15 -44.57 -37.07
C ASN A 1220 -0.80 -45.76 -37.82
N LEU A 1221 -1.33 -46.75 -37.07
CA LEU A 1221 -2.19 -47.85 -37.53
C LEU A 1221 -3.63 -47.56 -37.11
#